data_AF-A0A925MF22-F1
#
_entry.id   AF-A0A925MF22-F1
#
_cell.length_a   1.000
_cell.length_b   1.000
_cell.length_c   1.000
_cell.angle_alpha   90.00
_cell.angle_beta   90.00
_cell.angle_gamma   90.00
#
_symmetry.space_group_name_H-M   'P 1'
#
loop_
_entity.id
_entity.type
_entity.pdbx_description
1 polymer ?
#
loop_
_entity_poly.entity_id
_entity_poly.type
_entity_poly.pdbx_seq_one_letter_code
_entity_poly.pdbx_strand_id
1 'polypeptide(L)'
;MRKRLLLLCLVGLACRHAAREHEAVANHSRVANLRAFAKLYGVVRWFYPGDTAATVDWDRFAIDGVRAIVDSPDAAGRRAVLAEIWHPVAPAVEITAAADPPRVAPSAPLTAGDHPEIVAWQHRGFGDSTFATVYASKRLHHERVVPAPGVPFAALWQAVDATPFRGRRVRLTGKLRTSGRALGQLWIRVERGNSTGFFDNMDARPVVSQAWQRAEVVGTVDADATRLIFGSLMSSGGTVWYDDLELAVEAPDGAWMPVVIRDPGFELANPLASWSPGIGNPRFTSVEGWNVTLDHENPASGRTSLRVEAGTKVLTEELFSESPTAGEVTDIELGGGLRARVPLTLQSKAGRTVDEVQAEVQDKTLAARAHRTPHLTVGYDALAGVADVIVLWNVLEHFWPYWQDVSVDWSSELDAVLRDALDDRSIDDHVATLQRLLVAAPDGHARVTCPGETSRSTPPFSVDLVEGQVVVTTSADSAIMRGDVVVAVDGESAAGWISATRALISGSLQWRAEKARDQFAAGPPGSWVNVRIRRGNTHLDVKVERNDKSTDPIARAAIERLEDGVYYVDLSRAPTADLDQWMSRLASAPGVVFDVRDRPLSNHKVLSHLVDKAIDFSEAMYIPHIIRPGHTPASIPSWETEAQILPPLQPRIAGRVAFLTGPRAISYAESVISLVAHHRLAAIVGSSTAGANGNVAEVTTPTNCRARFTGLRVTKQDGSRFHLVGIQPTIPVTRTIAGVRAGRDEVLERALAYVRNR
;
A
#
# COMPACT_ATOMS: atom_id res chain seq x y z
N MET A 1 21.94 45.98 41.15
CA MET A 1 21.41 45.58 39.83
C MET A 1 21.72 44.12 39.44
N ARG A 2 22.97 43.63 39.56
CA ARG A 2 23.35 42.24 39.17
C ARG A 2 22.61 41.11 39.92
N LYS A 3 22.27 41.26 41.20
CA LYS A 3 21.50 40.23 41.96
C LYS A 3 20.02 40.10 41.53
N ARG A 4 19.38 41.16 41.03
CA ARG A 4 17.99 41.11 40.54
C ARG A 4 17.91 40.47 39.13
N LEU A 5 18.92 40.70 38.28
CA LEU A 5 18.99 40.08 36.96
C LEU A 5 19.23 38.56 37.02
N LEU A 6 20.04 38.10 37.98
CA LEU A 6 20.28 36.67 38.23
C LEU A 6 19.01 35.95 38.72
N LEU A 7 18.22 36.60 39.59
CA LEU A 7 16.97 36.05 40.12
C LEU A 7 15.87 35.95 39.05
N LEU A 8 15.76 36.96 38.16
CA LEU A 8 14.84 36.93 37.01
C LEU A 8 15.24 35.88 35.96
N CYS A 9 16.54 35.64 35.74
CA CYS A 9 17.00 34.54 34.87
C CYS A 9 16.74 33.15 35.49
N LEU A 10 16.94 32.99 36.80
CA LEU A 10 16.66 31.74 37.52
C LEU A 10 15.16 31.41 37.57
N VAL A 11 14.30 32.41 37.78
CA VAL A 11 12.84 32.24 37.71
C VAL A 11 12.39 31.93 36.27
N GLY A 12 12.99 32.56 35.26
CA GLY A 12 12.71 32.26 33.84
C GLY A 12 13.14 30.85 33.42
N LEU A 13 14.28 30.34 33.92
CA LEU A 13 14.70 28.95 33.71
C LEU A 13 13.81 27.95 34.47
N ALA A 14 13.46 28.25 35.72
CA ALA A 14 12.58 27.39 36.53
C ALA A 14 11.16 27.29 35.96
N CYS A 15 10.58 28.39 35.47
CA CYS A 15 9.27 28.36 34.80
C CYS A 15 9.31 27.59 33.47
N ARG A 16 10.40 27.69 32.70
CA ARG A 16 10.59 26.88 31.47
C ARG A 16 10.81 25.40 31.76
N HIS A 17 11.46 25.08 32.88
CA HIS A 17 11.65 23.69 33.31
C HIS A 17 10.35 23.08 33.80
N ALA A 18 9.61 23.78 34.67
CA ALA A 18 8.29 23.35 35.15
C ALA A 18 7.26 23.22 34.02
N ALA A 19 7.27 24.13 33.03
CA ALA A 19 6.40 24.03 31.85
C ALA A 19 6.73 22.79 31.01
N ARG A 20 8.02 22.49 30.80
CA ARG A 20 8.46 21.28 30.09
C ARG A 20 8.15 19.99 30.85
N GLU A 21 8.29 19.98 32.17
CA GLU A 21 7.91 18.84 33.00
C GLU A 21 6.38 18.61 32.96
N HIS A 22 5.58 19.67 33.05
CA HIS A 22 4.13 19.58 32.97
C HIS A 22 3.65 19.08 31.58
N GLU A 23 4.28 19.56 30.50
CA GLU A 23 4.04 19.11 29.13
C GLU A 23 4.44 17.63 28.93
N ALA A 24 5.58 17.20 29.48
CA ALA A 24 6.03 15.82 29.41
C ALA A 24 5.09 14.85 30.18
N VAL A 25 4.63 15.25 31.36
CA VAL A 25 3.66 14.48 32.16
C VAL A 25 2.32 14.39 31.45
N ALA A 26 1.83 15.50 30.89
CA ALA A 26 0.60 15.53 30.11
C ALA A 26 0.69 14.62 28.87
N ASN A 27 1.80 14.67 28.13
CA ASN A 27 2.01 13.83 26.96
C ASN A 27 2.07 12.34 27.33
N HIS A 28 2.72 11.99 28.44
CA HIS A 28 2.74 10.60 28.93
C HIS A 28 1.34 10.08 29.28
N SER A 29 0.51 10.92 29.91
CA SER A 29 -0.89 10.57 30.21
C SER A 29 -1.72 10.37 28.94
N ARG A 30 -1.59 11.27 27.95
CA ARG A 30 -2.27 11.18 26.65
C ARG A 30 -1.90 9.90 25.91
N VAL A 31 -0.62 9.55 25.84
CA VAL A 31 -0.16 8.28 25.22
C VAL A 31 -0.73 7.06 25.94
N ALA A 32 -0.79 7.06 27.28
CA ALA A 32 -1.40 5.97 28.05
C ALA A 32 -2.92 5.84 27.78
N ASN A 33 -3.63 6.96 27.63
CA ASN A 33 -5.04 6.97 27.25
C ASN A 33 -5.27 6.38 25.87
N LEU A 34 -4.51 6.85 24.88
CA LEU A 34 -4.59 6.39 23.50
C LEU A 34 -4.21 4.92 23.35
N ARG A 35 -3.18 4.45 24.08
CA ARG A 35 -2.81 3.03 24.16
C ARG A 35 -3.98 2.15 24.60
N ALA A 36 -4.66 2.53 25.68
CA ALA A 36 -5.76 1.75 26.23
C ALA A 36 -6.91 1.63 25.21
N PHE A 37 -7.26 2.74 24.55
CA PHE A 37 -8.24 2.72 23.46
C PHE A 37 -7.77 1.87 22.28
N ALA A 38 -6.52 2.04 21.83
CA ALA A 38 -5.97 1.33 20.68
C ALA A 38 -5.99 -0.20 20.85
N LYS A 39 -5.59 -0.69 22.03
CA LYS A 39 -5.58 -2.12 22.33
C LYS A 39 -6.99 -2.73 22.35
N LEU A 40 -7.96 -2.01 22.92
CA LEU A 40 -9.34 -2.48 22.93
C LEU A 40 -9.97 -2.38 21.53
N TYR A 41 -9.63 -1.33 20.77
CA TYR A 41 -10.13 -1.11 19.42
C TYR A 41 -9.86 -2.28 18.48
N GLY A 42 -8.62 -2.77 18.41
CA GLY A 42 -8.28 -3.88 17.52
C GLY A 42 -9.01 -5.17 17.87
N VAL A 43 -9.14 -5.46 19.16
CA VAL A 43 -9.83 -6.69 19.56
C VAL A 43 -11.32 -6.60 19.30
N VAL A 44 -11.98 -5.50 19.67
CA VAL A 44 -13.44 -5.39 19.45
C VAL A 44 -13.77 -5.32 17.96
N ARG A 45 -13.05 -4.52 17.17
CA ARG A 45 -13.34 -4.35 15.75
C ARG A 45 -13.32 -5.66 14.96
N TRP A 46 -12.30 -6.49 15.20
CA TRP A 46 -12.09 -7.69 14.39
C TRP A 46 -12.55 -8.98 15.07
N PHE A 47 -12.65 -9.04 16.40
CA PHE A 47 -12.88 -10.31 17.09
C PHE A 47 -14.12 -10.33 17.99
N TYR A 48 -14.73 -9.19 18.33
CA TYR A 48 -16.02 -9.19 19.03
C TYR A 48 -17.17 -9.46 18.03
N PRO A 49 -17.98 -10.50 18.21
CA PRO A 49 -18.90 -10.97 17.17
C PRO A 49 -20.31 -10.36 17.26
N GLY A 50 -20.50 -9.24 17.95
CA GLY A 50 -21.79 -8.54 18.10
C GLY A 50 -22.33 -7.93 16.80
N ASP A 51 -23.66 -7.85 16.65
CA ASP A 51 -24.31 -7.33 15.45
C ASP A 51 -24.12 -5.82 15.29
N THR A 52 -24.21 -5.07 16.39
CA THR A 52 -24.00 -3.64 16.41
C THR A 52 -22.58 -3.32 15.97
N ALA A 53 -21.60 -4.00 16.58
CA ALA A 53 -20.18 -3.91 16.21
C ALA A 53 -19.93 -4.22 14.72
N ALA A 54 -20.68 -5.17 14.13
CA ALA A 54 -20.55 -5.52 12.72
C ALA A 54 -21.09 -4.43 11.76
N THR A 55 -21.90 -3.50 12.25
CA THR A 55 -22.47 -2.38 11.46
C THR A 55 -21.86 -1.00 11.76
N VAL A 56 -20.97 -0.90 12.76
CA VAL A 56 -20.32 0.37 13.14
C VAL A 56 -19.45 0.92 12.01
N ASP A 57 -19.51 2.24 11.81
CA ASP A 57 -18.48 2.97 11.08
C ASP A 57 -17.20 3.05 11.92
N TRP A 58 -16.34 2.06 11.74
CA TRP A 58 -15.12 1.89 12.51
C TRP A 58 -14.09 3.00 12.33
N ASP A 59 -14.13 3.73 11.21
CA ASP A 59 -13.22 4.86 10.99
C ASP A 59 -13.67 6.06 11.80
N ARG A 60 -14.97 6.35 11.75
CA ARG A 60 -15.58 7.40 12.56
C ARG A 60 -15.41 7.11 14.05
N PHE A 61 -15.67 5.87 14.46
CA PHE A 61 -15.52 5.44 15.83
C PHE A 61 -14.07 5.59 16.32
N ALA A 62 -13.07 5.31 15.48
CA ALA A 62 -11.67 5.52 15.84
C ALA A 62 -11.36 7.00 16.12
N ILE A 63 -11.78 7.91 15.23
CA ILE A 63 -11.55 9.35 15.38
C ILE A 63 -12.25 9.90 16.62
N ASP A 64 -13.52 9.55 16.82
CA ASP A 64 -14.30 10.05 17.97
C ASP A 64 -13.83 9.45 19.29
N GLY A 65 -13.44 8.17 19.31
CA GLY A 65 -12.85 7.53 20.48
C GLY A 65 -11.51 8.15 20.88
N VAL A 66 -10.65 8.47 19.91
CA VAL A 66 -9.41 9.23 20.16
C VAL A 66 -9.72 10.58 20.81
N ARG A 67 -10.65 11.36 20.24
CA ARG A 67 -11.04 12.68 20.78
C ARG A 67 -11.63 12.57 22.18
N ALA A 68 -12.42 11.54 22.46
CA ALA A 68 -13.05 11.34 23.75
C ALA A 68 -12.03 10.99 24.84
N ILE A 69 -11.05 10.13 24.52
CA ILE A 69 -10.19 9.55 25.55
C ILE A 69 -8.88 10.32 25.77
N VAL A 70 -8.38 11.04 24.77
CA VAL A 70 -7.00 11.56 24.77
C VAL A 70 -6.66 12.37 26.02
N ASP A 71 -7.58 13.23 26.47
CA ASP A 71 -7.38 14.12 27.61
C ASP A 71 -8.03 13.61 28.91
N SER A 72 -8.27 12.29 29.02
CA SER A 72 -8.73 11.68 30.27
C SER A 72 -7.72 11.95 31.40
N PRO A 73 -8.17 12.44 32.58
CA PRO A 73 -7.27 12.99 33.58
C PRO A 73 -6.45 11.92 34.33
N ASP A 74 -7.04 10.75 34.55
CA ASP A 74 -6.45 9.65 35.32
C ASP A 74 -7.01 8.28 34.88
N ALA A 75 -6.61 7.21 35.58
CA ALA A 75 -7.06 5.85 35.28
C ALA A 75 -8.57 5.64 35.51
N ALA A 76 -9.19 6.35 36.47
CA ALA A 76 -10.62 6.24 36.74
C ALA A 76 -11.44 6.95 35.65
N GLY A 77 -11.03 8.15 35.25
CA GLY A 77 -11.60 8.89 34.12
C GLY A 77 -11.45 8.11 32.82
N ARG A 78 -10.26 7.55 32.55
CA ARG A 78 -10.02 6.68 31.39
C ARG A 78 -10.95 5.47 31.37
N ARG A 79 -11.15 4.80 32.51
CA ARG A 79 -12.09 3.68 32.63
C ARG A 79 -13.53 4.11 32.34
N ALA A 80 -13.96 5.24 32.88
CA ALA A 80 -15.31 5.77 32.67
C ALA A 80 -15.56 6.09 31.19
N VAL A 81 -14.62 6.78 30.54
CA VAL A 81 -14.71 7.10 29.10
C VAL A 81 -14.73 5.84 28.25
N LEU A 82 -13.85 4.86 28.51
CA LEU A 82 -13.87 3.59 27.79
C LEU A 82 -15.22 2.87 27.96
N ALA A 83 -15.75 2.78 29.18
CA ALA A 83 -17.04 2.15 29.42
C ALA A 83 -18.18 2.87 28.66
N GLU A 84 -18.17 4.20 28.64
CA GLU A 84 -19.17 5.02 27.93
C GLU A 84 -19.14 4.79 26.41
N ILE A 85 -17.96 4.82 25.78
CA ILE A 85 -17.85 4.68 24.32
C ILE A 85 -18.08 3.25 23.83
N TRP A 86 -17.72 2.24 24.63
CA TRP A 86 -17.82 0.84 24.22
C TRP A 86 -19.17 0.21 24.53
N HIS A 87 -19.88 0.64 25.58
CA HIS A 87 -21.16 0.05 25.96
C HIS A 87 -22.20 0.00 24.82
N PRO A 88 -22.37 1.06 24.00
CA PRO A 88 -23.33 1.03 22.87
C PRO A 88 -22.91 0.11 21.72
N VAL A 89 -21.63 -0.23 21.59
CA VAL A 89 -21.07 -0.97 20.45
C VAL A 89 -20.81 -2.43 20.80
N ALA A 90 -20.37 -2.68 22.02
CA ALA A 90 -19.97 -3.98 22.52
C ALA A 90 -20.38 -4.12 24.00
N PRO A 91 -21.69 -4.24 24.29
CA PRO A 91 -22.23 -4.21 25.65
C PRO A 91 -21.71 -5.34 26.55
N ALA A 92 -21.25 -6.46 25.95
CA ALA A 92 -20.67 -7.59 26.69
C ALA A 92 -19.15 -7.43 26.98
N VAL A 93 -18.53 -6.32 26.58
CA VAL A 93 -17.14 -5.99 26.95
C VAL A 93 -17.11 -5.45 28.38
N GLU A 94 -16.30 -6.07 29.22
CA GLU A 94 -16.11 -5.63 30.61
C GLU A 94 -14.78 -4.88 30.75
N ILE A 95 -14.79 -3.71 31.40
CA ILE A 95 -13.58 -2.94 31.72
C ILE A 95 -13.45 -2.81 33.24
N THR A 96 -12.41 -3.41 33.80
CA THR A 96 -12.18 -3.50 35.24
C THR A 96 -10.78 -3.01 35.62
N ALA A 97 -10.56 -2.83 36.93
CA ALA A 97 -9.19 -2.72 37.41
C ALA A 97 -8.51 -4.09 37.28
N ALA A 98 -7.20 -4.11 37.01
CA ALA A 98 -6.41 -5.34 36.89
C ALA A 98 -6.40 -6.17 38.19
N ALA A 99 -6.62 -5.51 39.33
CA ALA A 99 -6.71 -6.15 40.64
C ALA A 99 -8.08 -6.80 40.91
N ASP A 100 -9.12 -6.46 40.14
CA ASP A 100 -10.44 -7.04 40.33
C ASP A 100 -10.45 -8.49 39.77
N PRO A 101 -10.96 -9.48 40.53
CA PRO A 101 -11.08 -10.83 40.01
C PRO A 101 -11.99 -10.81 38.78
N PRO A 102 -11.68 -11.62 37.74
CA PRO A 102 -12.54 -11.70 36.58
C PRO A 102 -13.94 -12.11 37.00
N ARG A 103 -14.96 -11.33 36.62
CA ARG A 103 -16.33 -11.78 36.77
C ARG A 103 -16.49 -13.04 35.93
N VAL A 104 -17.00 -14.10 36.55
CA VAL A 104 -17.47 -15.27 35.81
C VAL A 104 -18.66 -14.76 35.01
N ALA A 105 -18.52 -14.68 33.68
CA ALA A 105 -19.64 -14.35 32.82
C ALA A 105 -20.79 -15.30 33.19
N PRO A 106 -22.00 -14.81 33.48
CA PRO A 106 -23.12 -15.71 33.59
C PRO A 106 -23.27 -16.39 32.23
N SER A 107 -22.88 -17.65 32.15
CA SER A 107 -23.40 -18.52 31.11
C SER A 107 -24.90 -18.55 31.38
N ALA A 108 -25.68 -17.77 30.62
CA ALA A 108 -27.12 -17.95 30.63
C ALA A 108 -27.35 -19.45 30.39
N PRO A 109 -28.07 -20.15 31.28
CA PRO A 109 -28.29 -21.58 31.12
C PRO A 109 -28.94 -21.81 29.75
N LEU A 110 -28.38 -22.74 28.96
CA LEU A 110 -29.04 -23.22 27.75
C LEU A 110 -30.44 -23.71 28.16
N THR A 111 -31.49 -23.01 27.73
CA THR A 111 -32.85 -23.52 27.86
C THR A 111 -32.93 -24.79 27.02
N ALA A 112 -33.16 -25.93 27.67
CA ALA A 112 -33.30 -27.22 27.01
C ALA A 112 -34.40 -27.13 25.93
N GLY A 113 -34.00 -27.18 24.66
CA GLY A 113 -34.92 -27.16 23.50
C GLY A 113 -34.47 -26.26 22.33
N ASP A 114 -33.68 -25.21 22.60
CA ASP A 114 -33.06 -24.37 21.57
C ASP A 114 -31.55 -24.64 21.58
N HIS A 115 -30.96 -25.01 20.43
CA HIS A 115 -29.50 -25.02 20.26
C HIS A 115 -29.09 -23.65 19.71
N PRO A 116 -28.72 -22.65 20.53
CA PRO A 116 -28.30 -21.36 20.01
C PRO A 116 -27.03 -21.51 19.17
N GLU A 117 -27.03 -20.89 18.00
CA GLU A 117 -25.87 -20.84 17.12
C GLU A 117 -24.79 -19.94 17.75
N ILE A 118 -23.53 -20.36 17.65
CA ILE A 118 -22.40 -19.59 18.16
C ILE A 118 -21.90 -18.65 17.08
N VAL A 119 -21.91 -17.36 17.37
CA VAL A 119 -21.36 -16.32 16.48
C VAL A 119 -19.92 -16.04 16.89
N ALA A 120 -19.00 -16.14 15.95
CA ALA A 120 -17.58 -15.82 16.13
C ALA A 120 -16.99 -15.34 14.80
N TRP A 121 -15.87 -14.62 14.85
CA TRP A 121 -15.17 -14.19 13.64
C TRP A 121 -14.22 -15.26 13.10
N GLN A 122 -14.21 -15.41 11.78
CA GLN A 122 -13.19 -16.10 11.00
C GLN A 122 -12.52 -15.08 10.07
N HIS A 123 -11.19 -15.08 10.03
CA HIS A 123 -10.43 -14.27 9.08
C HIS A 123 -9.47 -15.15 8.29
N ARG A 124 -9.65 -15.20 6.97
CA ARG A 124 -8.66 -15.71 6.03
C ARG A 124 -7.81 -14.52 5.58
N GLY A 125 -6.68 -14.30 6.24
CA GLY A 125 -5.85 -13.09 6.11
C GLY A 125 -6.60 -11.80 6.49
N PHE A 126 -6.15 -10.65 5.97
CA PHE A 126 -6.80 -9.36 6.23
C PHE A 126 -8.04 -9.16 5.34
N GLY A 127 -9.20 -9.65 5.80
CA GLY A 127 -10.42 -9.68 5.00
C GLY A 127 -11.10 -8.33 4.72
N ASP A 128 -10.63 -7.24 5.32
CA ASP A 128 -11.08 -5.88 4.99
C ASP A 128 -10.24 -5.26 3.85
N SER A 129 -9.33 -6.03 3.24
CA SER A 129 -8.46 -5.49 2.20
C SER A 129 -9.21 -5.05 0.95
N THR A 130 -8.89 -3.84 0.49
CA THR A 130 -9.42 -3.25 -0.75
C THR A 130 -8.63 -3.66 -2.01
N PHE A 131 -7.50 -4.36 -1.85
CA PHE A 131 -6.56 -4.61 -2.94
C PHE A 131 -6.53 -6.06 -3.41
N ALA A 132 -6.68 -7.03 -2.51
CA ALA A 132 -6.63 -8.46 -2.82
C ALA A 132 -7.89 -9.18 -2.36
N THR A 133 -8.54 -9.88 -3.29
CA THR A 133 -9.84 -10.54 -3.09
C THR A 133 -9.73 -11.97 -2.56
N VAL A 134 -8.50 -12.47 -2.39
CA VAL A 134 -8.23 -13.77 -1.76
C VAL A 134 -8.50 -13.74 -0.25
N TYR A 135 -8.34 -12.57 0.38
CA TYR A 135 -8.60 -12.39 1.80
C TYR A 135 -10.08 -12.17 2.08
N ALA A 136 -10.57 -12.72 3.20
CA ALA A 136 -11.96 -12.58 3.60
C ALA A 136 -12.09 -12.68 5.11
N SER A 137 -13.10 -12.00 5.67
CA SER A 137 -13.44 -12.06 7.09
C SER A 137 -14.94 -12.29 7.18
N LYS A 138 -15.44 -13.19 8.02
CA LYS A 138 -16.87 -13.47 8.15
C LYS A 138 -17.22 -13.86 9.59
N ARG A 139 -18.44 -13.54 10.03
CA ARG A 139 -19.00 -14.08 11.27
C ARG A 139 -19.72 -15.40 10.97
N LEU A 140 -19.51 -16.41 11.82
CA LEU A 140 -20.20 -17.70 11.70
C LEU A 140 -21.71 -17.51 11.63
N HIS A 141 -22.37 -18.26 10.74
CA HIS A 141 -23.82 -18.25 10.53
C HIS A 141 -24.40 -16.92 10.05
N HIS A 142 -23.57 -15.94 9.68
CA HIS A 142 -24.01 -14.64 9.19
C HIS A 142 -23.48 -14.39 7.78
N GLU A 143 -24.38 -14.07 6.86
CA GLU A 143 -23.99 -13.61 5.54
C GLU A 143 -23.15 -12.33 5.64
N ARG A 144 -22.12 -12.23 4.79
CA ARG A 144 -21.36 -10.99 4.63
C ARG A 144 -21.33 -10.56 3.18
N VAL A 145 -21.75 -9.33 2.93
CA VAL A 145 -21.53 -8.66 1.64
C VAL A 145 -20.09 -8.19 1.58
N VAL A 146 -19.35 -8.63 0.56
CA VAL A 146 -17.96 -8.23 0.31
C VAL A 146 -17.81 -7.71 -1.11
N PRO A 147 -16.77 -6.92 -1.42
CA PRO A 147 -16.46 -6.54 -2.79
C PRO A 147 -16.31 -7.75 -3.71
N ALA A 148 -16.85 -7.65 -4.91
CA ALA A 148 -16.66 -8.65 -5.95
C ALA A 148 -15.20 -8.62 -6.44
N PRO A 149 -14.63 -9.78 -6.81
CA PRO A 149 -13.32 -9.82 -7.46
C PRO A 149 -13.28 -8.96 -8.73
N GLY A 150 -12.14 -8.31 -8.98
CA GLY A 150 -11.98 -7.45 -10.15
C GLY A 150 -10.73 -6.60 -10.13
N VAL A 151 -10.71 -5.56 -10.96
CA VAL A 151 -9.62 -4.58 -11.02
C VAL A 151 -9.67 -3.64 -9.80
N PRO A 152 -8.52 -3.12 -9.31
CA PRO A 152 -8.46 -2.34 -8.06
C PRO A 152 -9.09 -0.94 -8.12
N PHE A 153 -9.49 -0.48 -9.31
CA PHE A 153 -10.15 0.80 -9.55
C PHE A 153 -11.05 0.69 -10.79
N ALA A 154 -12.07 1.53 -10.88
CA ALA A 154 -12.84 1.70 -12.11
C ALA A 154 -12.47 3.02 -12.77
N ALA A 155 -12.24 2.98 -14.07
CA ALA A 155 -12.00 4.16 -14.88
C ALA A 155 -12.76 4.06 -16.19
N LEU A 156 -13.20 5.21 -16.70
CA LEU A 156 -13.71 5.35 -18.05
C LEU A 156 -12.86 6.38 -18.79
N TRP A 157 -12.70 6.21 -20.10
CA TRP A 157 -11.84 7.08 -20.88
C TRP A 157 -12.34 7.37 -22.29
N GLN A 158 -11.90 8.51 -22.80
CA GLN A 158 -11.94 8.91 -24.20
C GLN A 158 -10.56 9.41 -24.62
N ALA A 159 -10.35 9.51 -25.92
CA ALA A 159 -9.13 10.09 -26.47
C ALA A 159 -9.42 11.02 -27.64
N VAL A 160 -8.59 12.05 -27.77
CA VAL A 160 -8.56 12.97 -28.91
C VAL A 160 -7.15 13.06 -29.48
N ASP A 161 -7.02 13.46 -30.75
CA ASP A 161 -5.72 13.77 -31.35
C ASP A 161 -5.07 14.95 -30.60
N ALA A 162 -3.84 14.75 -30.12
CA ALA A 162 -3.11 15.79 -29.39
C ALA A 162 -2.39 16.77 -30.30
N THR A 163 -2.24 16.43 -31.59
CA THR A 163 -1.39 17.17 -32.54
C THR A 163 -1.71 18.66 -32.61
N PRO A 164 -2.99 19.12 -32.65
CA PRO A 164 -3.34 20.54 -32.71
C PRO A 164 -3.06 21.32 -31.41
N PHE A 165 -2.76 20.60 -30.31
CA PHE A 165 -2.67 21.17 -28.97
C PHE A 165 -1.25 21.16 -28.41
N ARG A 166 -0.27 20.64 -29.16
CA ARG A 166 1.14 20.56 -28.78
C ARG A 166 1.68 21.90 -28.27
N GLY A 167 2.34 21.88 -27.12
CA GLY A 167 2.90 23.06 -26.44
C GLY A 167 1.88 23.92 -25.68
N ARG A 168 0.58 23.63 -25.76
CA ARG A 168 -0.48 24.39 -25.06
C ARG A 168 -0.84 23.72 -23.74
N ARG A 169 -1.49 24.47 -22.85
CA ARG A 169 -2.10 23.89 -21.64
C ARG A 169 -3.44 23.26 -21.95
N VAL A 170 -3.70 22.11 -21.34
CA VAL A 170 -4.96 21.36 -21.41
C VAL A 170 -5.59 21.30 -20.02
N ARG A 171 -6.91 21.38 -19.97
CA ARG A 171 -7.70 21.28 -18.74
C ARG A 171 -8.84 20.28 -18.91
N LEU A 172 -9.00 19.41 -17.92
CA LEU A 172 -10.20 18.60 -17.74
C LEU A 172 -10.92 19.07 -16.48
N THR A 173 -12.21 19.37 -16.59
CA THR A 173 -13.08 19.58 -15.42
C THR A 173 -14.26 18.63 -15.41
N GLY A 174 -14.86 18.45 -14.25
CA GLY A 174 -16.08 17.65 -14.07
C GLY A 174 -16.71 17.95 -12.71
N LYS A 175 -18.01 17.66 -12.56
CA LYS A 175 -18.67 17.64 -11.26
C LYS A 175 -18.65 16.23 -10.70
N LEU A 176 -18.21 16.08 -9.46
CA LEU A 176 -18.11 14.80 -8.77
C LEU A 176 -18.80 14.89 -7.41
N ARG A 177 -19.41 13.79 -6.98
CA ARG A 177 -19.80 13.55 -5.58
C ARG A 177 -19.55 12.10 -5.21
N THR A 178 -19.48 11.81 -3.93
CA THR A 178 -19.06 10.50 -3.41
C THR A 178 -19.93 10.05 -2.24
N SER A 179 -19.92 8.76 -1.96
CA SER A 179 -20.50 8.14 -0.77
C SER A 179 -19.62 6.98 -0.29
N GLY A 180 -19.63 6.72 1.01
CA GLY A 180 -18.74 5.75 1.64
C GLY A 180 -17.27 6.19 1.55
N ARG A 181 -16.36 5.23 1.32
CA ARG A 181 -14.90 5.46 1.24
C ARG A 181 -14.40 5.77 -0.17
N ALA A 182 -15.28 6.27 -1.05
CA ALA A 182 -14.96 6.42 -2.45
C ALA A 182 -14.06 7.63 -2.70
N LEU A 183 -13.01 7.43 -3.50
CA LEU A 183 -12.14 8.50 -3.94
C LEU A 183 -12.50 8.88 -5.38
N GLY A 184 -13.23 9.98 -5.54
CA GLY A 184 -13.65 10.47 -6.85
C GLY A 184 -12.54 11.26 -7.55
N GLN A 185 -12.11 10.81 -8.72
CA GLN A 185 -10.95 11.37 -9.43
C GLN A 185 -11.26 11.62 -10.91
N LEU A 186 -10.57 12.61 -11.48
CA LEU A 186 -10.42 12.79 -12.91
C LEU A 186 -8.96 12.52 -13.29
N TRP A 187 -8.72 12.19 -14.55
CA TRP A 187 -7.36 11.97 -15.02
C TRP A 187 -7.13 12.43 -16.46
N ILE A 188 -5.88 12.83 -16.74
CA ILE A 188 -5.37 13.13 -18.08
C ILE A 188 -4.03 12.43 -18.25
N ARG A 189 -3.80 11.87 -19.44
CA ARG A 189 -2.51 11.36 -19.92
C ARG A 189 -2.22 11.87 -21.32
N VAL A 190 -1.02 12.39 -21.52
CA VAL A 190 -0.47 12.69 -22.85
C VAL A 190 0.31 11.47 -23.33
N GLU A 191 -0.03 10.94 -24.49
CA GLU A 191 0.75 9.88 -25.13
C GLU A 191 1.67 10.44 -26.20
N ARG A 192 2.92 9.98 -26.23
CA ARG A 192 4.00 10.45 -27.10
C ARG A 192 4.57 9.28 -27.92
N GLY A 193 3.71 8.48 -28.53
CA GLY A 193 4.08 7.21 -29.16
C GLY A 193 4.30 6.10 -28.13
N ASN A 194 5.55 5.65 -27.95
CA ASN A 194 5.90 4.58 -27.00
C ASN A 194 6.17 5.09 -25.57
N SER A 195 6.04 6.39 -25.31
CA SER A 195 6.22 7.00 -23.99
C SER A 195 4.99 7.77 -23.53
N THR A 196 4.93 8.03 -22.22
CA THR A 196 3.92 8.87 -21.59
C THR A 196 4.53 10.24 -21.29
N GLY A 197 3.81 11.30 -21.64
CA GLY A 197 4.11 12.69 -21.29
C GLY A 197 3.47 13.08 -19.97
N PHE A 198 2.84 14.26 -19.91
CA PHE A 198 2.07 14.67 -18.74
C PHE A 198 1.04 13.61 -18.31
N PHE A 199 1.01 13.29 -17.02
CA PHE A 199 0.03 12.40 -16.41
C PHE A 199 -0.36 12.92 -15.03
N ASP A 200 -1.66 13.03 -14.79
CA ASP A 200 -2.23 13.35 -13.49
C ASP A 200 -3.57 12.62 -13.36
N ASN A 201 -3.77 11.95 -12.24
CA ASN A 201 -4.97 11.17 -11.92
C ASN A 201 -5.64 11.62 -10.61
N MET A 202 -5.30 12.80 -10.10
CA MET A 202 -5.84 13.35 -8.86
C MET A 202 -5.63 12.47 -7.61
N ASP A 203 -4.69 11.52 -7.60
CA ASP A 203 -4.50 10.62 -6.44
C ASP A 203 -4.13 11.35 -5.16
N ALA A 204 -3.38 12.45 -5.26
CA ALA A 204 -3.04 13.32 -4.12
C ALA A 204 -4.20 14.23 -3.68
N ARG A 205 -5.28 14.34 -4.47
CA ARG A 205 -6.38 15.30 -4.24
C ARG A 205 -7.76 14.78 -4.70
N PRO A 206 -8.19 13.59 -4.26
CA PRO A 206 -9.49 13.04 -4.65
C PRO A 206 -10.64 13.89 -4.09
N VAL A 207 -11.78 13.86 -4.76
CA VAL A 207 -13.06 14.37 -4.23
C VAL A 207 -13.62 13.33 -3.28
N VAL A 208 -13.95 13.74 -2.06
CA VAL A 208 -14.59 12.93 -1.01
C VAL A 208 -15.89 13.58 -0.48
N SER A 209 -16.39 14.60 -1.20
CA SER A 209 -17.60 15.32 -0.84
C SER A 209 -18.86 14.54 -1.23
N GLN A 210 -19.88 14.55 -0.39
CA GLN A 210 -21.22 14.04 -0.72
C GLN A 210 -22.04 15.02 -1.58
N ALA A 211 -21.72 16.31 -1.50
CA ALA A 211 -22.28 17.33 -2.39
C ALA A 211 -21.48 17.38 -3.70
N TRP A 212 -22.17 17.76 -4.79
CA TRP A 212 -21.53 18.00 -6.07
C TRP A 212 -20.45 19.07 -5.97
N GLN A 213 -19.22 18.68 -6.29
CA GLN A 213 -18.04 19.54 -6.28
C GLN A 213 -17.38 19.50 -7.66
N ARG A 214 -16.96 20.68 -8.15
CA ARG A 214 -16.17 20.76 -9.38
C ARG A 214 -14.72 20.33 -9.11
N ALA A 215 -14.23 19.37 -9.88
CA ALA A 215 -12.84 18.92 -9.91
C ALA A 215 -12.13 19.43 -11.17
N GLU A 216 -10.80 19.56 -11.10
CA GLU A 216 -9.97 20.08 -12.20
C GLU A 216 -8.59 19.39 -12.25
N VAL A 217 -8.16 19.07 -13.48
CA VAL A 217 -6.80 18.68 -13.83
C VAL A 217 -6.29 19.61 -14.92
N VAL A 218 -5.11 20.20 -14.73
CA VAL A 218 -4.47 21.06 -15.74
C VAL A 218 -3.06 20.58 -15.99
N GLY A 219 -2.69 20.41 -17.26
CA GLY A 219 -1.37 19.97 -17.69
C GLY A 219 -0.91 20.67 -18.96
N THR A 220 0.28 20.30 -19.43
CA THR A 220 0.84 20.79 -20.69
C THR A 220 0.90 19.64 -21.69
N VAL A 221 0.52 19.90 -22.94
CA VAL A 221 0.63 18.92 -24.02
C VAL A 221 2.06 18.95 -24.58
N ASP A 222 2.76 17.82 -24.51
CA ASP A 222 4.13 17.69 -25.01
C ASP A 222 4.25 18.02 -26.51
N ALA A 223 5.42 18.49 -26.94
CA ALA A 223 5.67 18.93 -28.32
C ALA A 223 5.58 17.81 -29.37
N ASP A 224 5.76 16.56 -28.96
CA ASP A 224 5.68 15.33 -29.74
C ASP A 224 4.43 14.49 -29.36
N ALA A 225 3.44 15.08 -28.69
CA ALA A 225 2.22 14.40 -28.28
C ALA A 225 1.43 13.88 -29.49
N THR A 226 0.87 12.67 -29.34
CA THR A 226 0.08 11.95 -30.34
C THR A 226 -1.39 11.85 -29.93
N ARG A 227 -1.68 11.54 -28.65
CA ARG A 227 -3.05 11.45 -28.13
C ARG A 227 -3.16 12.10 -26.76
N LEU A 228 -4.30 12.72 -26.50
CA LEU A 228 -4.74 13.07 -25.17
C LEU A 228 -5.77 12.04 -24.74
N ILE A 229 -5.49 11.33 -23.66
CA ILE A 229 -6.39 10.35 -23.05
C ILE A 229 -6.85 10.92 -21.71
N PHE A 230 -8.14 10.81 -21.42
CA PHE A 230 -8.72 11.43 -20.24
C PHE A 230 -10.00 10.73 -19.83
N GLY A 231 -10.42 10.95 -18.58
CA GLY A 231 -11.76 10.57 -18.14
C GLY A 231 -11.94 10.52 -16.63
N SER A 232 -12.90 9.71 -16.20
CA SER A 232 -13.21 9.47 -14.79
C SER A 232 -12.40 8.31 -14.23
N LEU A 233 -12.11 8.38 -12.93
CA LEU A 233 -11.47 7.31 -12.18
C LEU A 233 -12.05 7.31 -10.77
N MET A 234 -12.40 6.14 -10.24
CA MET A 234 -12.62 5.95 -8.81
C MET A 234 -11.68 4.88 -8.29
N SER A 235 -11.17 5.11 -7.09
CA SER A 235 -10.45 4.09 -6.33
C SER A 235 -11.08 3.96 -4.93
N SER A 236 -10.72 2.89 -4.22
CA SER A 236 -11.32 2.51 -2.93
C SER A 236 -12.80 2.12 -3.06
N GLY A 237 -13.39 1.53 -2.02
CA GLY A 237 -14.80 1.12 -2.02
C GLY A 237 -15.78 2.31 -2.03
N GLY A 238 -17.08 2.04 -2.04
CA GLY A 238 -18.14 3.07 -2.04
C GLY A 238 -18.69 3.40 -3.43
N THR A 239 -19.19 4.62 -3.60
CA THR A 239 -19.83 5.09 -4.85
C THR A 239 -19.32 6.49 -5.23
N VAL A 240 -19.03 6.70 -6.52
CA VAL A 240 -18.77 8.03 -7.09
C VAL A 240 -19.79 8.31 -8.19
N TRP A 241 -20.25 9.56 -8.25
CA TRP A 241 -21.02 10.07 -9.36
C TRP A 241 -20.22 11.12 -10.14
N TYR A 242 -20.35 11.12 -11.47
CA TYR A 242 -19.68 12.05 -12.38
C TYR A 242 -20.68 12.68 -13.33
N ASP A 243 -20.50 13.96 -13.59
CA ASP A 243 -21.32 14.72 -14.52
C ASP A 243 -20.56 15.95 -15.06
N ASP A 244 -21.09 16.59 -16.11
CA ASP A 244 -20.56 17.80 -16.73
C ASP A 244 -19.05 17.77 -17.02
N LEU A 245 -18.55 16.69 -17.64
CA LEU A 245 -17.15 16.61 -18.04
C LEU A 245 -16.85 17.62 -19.17
N GLU A 246 -15.73 18.32 -19.07
CA GLU A 246 -15.29 19.29 -20.07
C GLU A 246 -13.79 19.18 -20.27
N LEU A 247 -13.38 18.94 -21.52
CA LEU A 247 -11.98 19.08 -21.94
C LEU A 247 -11.82 20.44 -22.64
N ALA A 248 -10.79 21.20 -22.28
CA ALA A 248 -10.48 22.48 -22.90
C ALA A 248 -8.98 22.68 -23.08
N VAL A 249 -8.59 23.53 -24.03
CA VAL A 249 -7.19 23.90 -24.29
C VAL A 249 -7.06 25.41 -24.26
N GLU A 250 -6.01 25.92 -23.61
CA GLU A 250 -5.75 27.34 -23.43
C GLU A 250 -5.31 27.97 -24.76
N ALA A 251 -6.00 29.01 -25.22
CA ALA A 251 -5.67 29.81 -26.39
C ALA A 251 -4.50 30.78 -26.11
N PRO A 252 -3.85 31.32 -27.15
CA PRO A 252 -2.74 32.27 -26.96
C PRO A 252 -3.08 33.52 -26.14
N ASP A 253 -4.36 33.90 -26.06
CA ASP A 253 -4.88 35.01 -25.26
C ASP A 253 -5.23 34.61 -23.81
N GLY A 254 -4.99 33.35 -23.42
CA GLY A 254 -5.30 32.79 -22.10
C GLY A 254 -6.73 32.27 -21.94
N ALA A 255 -7.58 32.36 -22.96
CA ALA A 255 -8.95 31.85 -22.89
C ALA A 255 -8.99 30.32 -23.03
N TRP A 256 -9.84 29.65 -22.26
CA TRP A 256 -10.05 28.20 -22.40
C TRP A 256 -11.02 27.90 -23.53
N MET A 257 -10.55 27.22 -24.57
CA MET A 257 -11.37 26.78 -25.70
C MET A 257 -11.83 25.33 -25.50
N PRO A 258 -13.14 25.04 -25.49
CA PRO A 258 -13.63 23.67 -25.37
C PRO A 258 -13.15 22.77 -26.52
N VAL A 259 -12.77 21.56 -26.17
CA VAL A 259 -12.51 20.45 -27.10
C VAL A 259 -13.74 19.56 -27.09
N VAL A 260 -14.26 19.24 -28.28
CA VAL A 260 -15.45 18.40 -28.41
C VAL A 260 -15.16 16.99 -27.89
N ILE A 261 -15.93 16.55 -26.89
CA ILE A 261 -15.92 15.19 -26.36
C ILE A 261 -17.33 14.59 -26.47
N ARG A 262 -17.43 13.27 -26.47
CA ARG A 262 -18.73 12.60 -26.59
C ARG A 262 -19.37 12.47 -25.22
N ASP A 263 -20.66 12.78 -25.14
CA ASP A 263 -21.49 12.51 -23.97
C ASP A 263 -20.90 13.01 -22.62
N PRO A 264 -20.56 14.30 -22.52
CA PRO A 264 -19.91 14.88 -21.34
C PRO A 264 -20.75 14.79 -20.05
N GLY A 265 -22.08 14.78 -20.18
CA GLY A 265 -23.04 14.67 -19.08
C GLY A 265 -23.67 13.28 -18.92
N PHE A 266 -23.17 12.25 -19.63
CA PHE A 266 -23.68 10.88 -19.54
C PHE A 266 -25.20 10.75 -19.81
N GLU A 267 -25.66 11.38 -20.88
CA GLU A 267 -27.07 11.48 -21.30
C GLU A 267 -27.51 10.34 -22.25
N LEU A 268 -26.56 9.55 -22.74
CA LEU A 268 -26.85 8.36 -23.55
C LEU A 268 -27.29 7.20 -22.66
N ALA A 269 -28.18 6.35 -23.15
CA ALA A 269 -28.75 5.23 -22.40
C ALA A 269 -27.71 4.18 -21.91
N ASN A 270 -26.53 4.14 -22.53
CA ASN A 270 -25.41 3.29 -22.10
C ASN A 270 -24.13 4.14 -22.07
N PRO A 271 -23.54 4.40 -20.88
CA PRO A 271 -22.31 5.20 -20.77
C PRO A 271 -21.13 4.55 -21.49
N LEU A 272 -21.13 3.22 -21.64
CA LEU A 272 -20.07 2.47 -22.32
C LEU A 272 -20.16 2.57 -23.87
N ALA A 273 -21.19 3.21 -24.41
CA ALA A 273 -21.28 3.48 -25.85
C ALA A 273 -20.39 4.66 -26.28
N SER A 274 -20.20 5.64 -25.39
CA SER A 274 -19.42 6.87 -25.61
C SER A 274 -18.05 6.83 -24.93
N TRP A 275 -17.98 6.17 -23.77
CA TRP A 275 -16.78 6.04 -22.93
C TRP A 275 -16.26 4.61 -22.89
N SER A 276 -14.95 4.42 -23.06
CA SER A 276 -14.32 3.11 -23.01
C SER A 276 -13.94 2.73 -21.57
N PRO A 277 -14.08 1.47 -21.14
CA PRO A 277 -13.65 1.05 -19.81
C PRO A 277 -12.11 1.00 -19.68
N GLY A 278 -11.62 1.26 -18.48
CA GLY A 278 -10.21 1.18 -18.09
C GLY A 278 -9.41 2.47 -18.32
N ILE A 279 -8.10 2.31 -18.55
CA ILE A 279 -7.14 3.41 -18.79
C ILE A 279 -6.28 3.19 -20.05
N GLY A 280 -6.76 2.36 -20.99
CA GLY A 280 -6.15 2.16 -22.32
C GLY A 280 -4.83 1.37 -22.38
N ASN A 281 -4.33 0.82 -21.26
CA ASN A 281 -3.12 -0.01 -21.20
C ASN A 281 -3.53 -1.48 -20.96
N PRO A 282 -2.94 -2.50 -21.63
CA PRO A 282 -3.48 -3.87 -21.68
C PRO A 282 -3.77 -4.54 -20.32
N ARG A 283 -3.19 -4.06 -19.21
CA ARG A 283 -3.49 -4.58 -17.86
C ARG A 283 -4.80 -4.05 -17.25
N PHE A 284 -5.32 -2.92 -17.72
CA PHE A 284 -6.46 -2.22 -17.12
C PHE A 284 -7.39 -1.69 -18.22
N THR A 285 -7.97 -2.59 -19.01
CA THR A 285 -8.96 -2.29 -20.07
C THR A 285 -10.39 -2.67 -19.67
N SER A 286 -10.61 -3.03 -18.41
CA SER A 286 -11.89 -3.45 -17.86
C SER A 286 -12.26 -2.63 -16.63
N VAL A 287 -13.54 -2.70 -16.28
CA VAL A 287 -14.12 -2.24 -15.00
C VAL A 287 -14.66 -3.45 -14.22
N GLU A 288 -14.05 -4.62 -14.40
CA GLU A 288 -14.45 -5.85 -13.73
C GLU A 288 -14.43 -5.68 -12.21
N GLY A 289 -15.45 -6.18 -11.52
CA GLY A 289 -15.64 -5.95 -10.09
C GLY A 289 -16.33 -4.63 -9.74
N TRP A 290 -16.74 -3.83 -10.73
CA TRP A 290 -17.43 -2.55 -10.55
C TRP A 290 -18.75 -2.50 -11.32
N ASN A 291 -19.74 -1.86 -10.72
CA ASN A 291 -21.00 -1.52 -11.36
C ASN A 291 -20.88 -0.12 -11.97
N VAL A 292 -21.03 -0.02 -13.28
CA VAL A 292 -21.03 1.24 -14.03
C VAL A 292 -22.42 1.46 -14.60
N THR A 293 -23.19 2.37 -14.01
CA THR A 293 -24.60 2.60 -14.32
C THR A 293 -24.89 4.09 -14.49
N LEU A 294 -26.14 4.43 -14.81
CA LEU A 294 -26.64 5.81 -14.80
C LEU A 294 -27.50 6.04 -13.56
N ASP A 295 -27.38 7.23 -12.98
CA ASP A 295 -28.22 7.74 -11.91
C ASP A 295 -29.20 8.78 -12.49
N HIS A 296 -30.48 8.58 -12.25
CA HIS A 296 -31.56 9.44 -12.75
C HIS A 296 -32.17 10.33 -11.65
N GLU A 297 -31.69 10.22 -10.40
CA GLU A 297 -32.34 10.82 -9.24
C GLU A 297 -31.75 12.17 -8.89
N ASN A 298 -30.41 12.27 -8.88
CA ASN A 298 -29.71 13.48 -8.45
C ASN A 298 -28.53 13.82 -9.38
N PRO A 299 -28.79 14.05 -10.68
CA PRO A 299 -27.76 14.49 -11.61
C PRO A 299 -27.31 15.93 -11.28
N ALA A 300 -26.09 16.29 -11.65
CA ALA A 300 -25.55 17.61 -11.40
C ALA A 300 -26.07 18.65 -12.41
N SER A 301 -26.38 18.18 -13.62
CA SER A 301 -27.08 18.86 -14.71
C SER A 301 -27.83 17.83 -15.57
N GLY A 302 -28.72 18.26 -16.46
CA GLY A 302 -29.35 17.31 -17.40
C GLY A 302 -30.33 16.34 -16.74
N ARG A 303 -30.39 15.11 -17.25
CA ARG A 303 -31.33 14.05 -16.82
C ARG A 303 -30.62 12.90 -16.11
N THR A 304 -29.33 12.70 -16.36
CA THR A 304 -28.58 11.57 -15.83
C THR A 304 -27.19 11.99 -15.40
N SER A 305 -26.59 11.20 -14.50
CA SER A 305 -25.16 11.25 -14.20
C SER A 305 -24.58 9.85 -14.20
N LEU A 306 -23.28 9.71 -14.44
CA LEU A 306 -22.60 8.43 -14.30
C LEU A 306 -22.55 8.04 -12.82
N ARG A 307 -22.93 6.81 -12.48
CA ARG A 307 -22.72 6.21 -11.16
C ARG A 307 -21.76 5.04 -11.29
N VAL A 308 -20.71 5.07 -10.48
CA VAL A 308 -19.71 3.99 -10.40
C VAL A 308 -19.63 3.53 -8.96
N GLU A 309 -19.81 2.24 -8.71
CA GLU A 309 -19.71 1.65 -7.37
C GLU A 309 -19.09 0.27 -7.40
N ALA A 310 -18.52 -0.16 -6.26
CA ALA A 310 -17.97 -1.50 -6.15
C ALA A 310 -19.08 -2.55 -6.37
N GLY A 311 -18.85 -3.49 -7.27
CA GLY A 311 -19.64 -4.70 -7.35
C GLY A 311 -19.49 -5.49 -6.06
N THR A 312 -20.53 -6.22 -5.66
CA THR A 312 -20.52 -7.00 -4.41
C THR A 312 -20.89 -8.45 -4.65
N LYS A 313 -20.45 -9.32 -3.74
CA LYS A 313 -20.89 -10.71 -3.63
C LYS A 313 -21.24 -11.01 -2.18
N VAL A 314 -22.13 -11.98 -1.97
CA VAL A 314 -22.51 -12.45 -0.64
C VAL A 314 -21.71 -13.70 -0.30
N LEU A 315 -21.05 -13.70 0.85
CA LEU A 315 -20.41 -14.89 1.42
C LEU A 315 -21.41 -15.59 2.35
N THR A 316 -21.86 -16.78 1.96
CA THR A 316 -22.79 -17.62 2.74
C THR A 316 -22.07 -18.74 3.48
N GLU A 317 -21.08 -19.38 2.82
CA GLU A 317 -20.29 -20.46 3.40
C GLU A 317 -19.30 -19.97 4.46
N GLU A 318 -18.96 -20.83 5.42
CA GLU A 318 -17.86 -20.55 6.34
C GLU A 318 -16.52 -20.58 5.62
N LEU A 319 -15.57 -19.78 6.10
CA LEU A 319 -14.28 -19.60 5.40
C LEU A 319 -13.37 -20.81 5.56
N PHE A 320 -13.38 -21.43 6.74
CA PHE A 320 -12.61 -22.61 7.11
C PHE A 320 -13.28 -23.31 8.32
N SER A 321 -12.71 -24.41 8.81
CA SER A 321 -13.36 -25.26 9.82
C SER A 321 -13.20 -24.78 11.26
N GLU A 322 -12.14 -24.06 11.55
CA GLU A 322 -11.73 -23.65 12.89
C GLU A 322 -12.52 -22.43 13.38
N SER A 323 -12.81 -22.43 14.68
CA SER A 323 -13.49 -21.31 15.34
C SER A 323 -13.08 -21.20 16.81
N PRO A 324 -13.29 -20.04 17.46
CA PRO A 324 -13.22 -19.93 18.91
C PRO A 324 -14.23 -20.87 19.57
N THR A 325 -13.87 -21.37 20.75
CA THR A 325 -14.72 -22.28 21.53
C THR A 325 -15.92 -21.54 22.12
N ALA A 326 -17.05 -22.20 22.29
CA ALA A 326 -18.24 -21.56 22.85
C ALA A 326 -17.98 -21.01 24.27
N GLY A 327 -18.30 -19.73 24.48
CA GLY A 327 -18.03 -19.01 25.73
C GLY A 327 -16.59 -18.49 25.86
N GLU A 328 -15.79 -18.58 24.81
CA GLU A 328 -14.42 -18.11 24.83
C GLU A 328 -14.35 -16.58 24.98
N VAL A 329 -13.44 -16.13 25.85
CA VAL A 329 -13.15 -14.72 26.11
C VAL A 329 -11.65 -14.50 26.01
N THR A 330 -11.26 -13.26 25.74
CA THR A 330 -9.88 -12.81 25.84
C THR A 330 -9.76 -11.66 26.84
N ASP A 331 -8.71 -11.68 27.65
CA ASP A 331 -8.36 -10.59 28.56
C ASP A 331 -7.23 -9.74 27.94
N ILE A 332 -7.37 -8.42 27.98
CA ILE A 332 -6.45 -7.45 27.36
C ILE A 332 -5.94 -6.48 28.41
N GLU A 333 -4.62 -6.43 28.58
CA GLU A 333 -3.97 -5.42 29.42
C GLU A 333 -3.97 -4.06 28.72
N LEU A 334 -4.81 -3.15 29.19
CA LEU A 334 -4.95 -1.79 28.64
C LEU A 334 -3.86 -0.84 29.15
N GLY A 335 -3.19 -1.20 30.24
CA GLY A 335 -2.20 -0.37 30.92
C GLY A 335 -2.81 0.52 32.01
N GLY A 336 -1.94 1.10 32.85
CA GLY A 336 -2.37 1.96 33.96
C GLY A 336 -3.30 1.27 34.97
N GLY A 337 -3.12 -0.04 35.16
CA GLY A 337 -3.92 -0.86 36.07
C GLY A 337 -5.32 -1.21 35.56
N LEU A 338 -5.61 -1.04 34.26
CA LEU A 338 -6.88 -1.41 33.64
C LEU A 338 -6.73 -2.65 32.76
N ARG A 339 -7.79 -3.47 32.75
CA ARG A 339 -7.94 -4.64 31.89
C ARG A 339 -9.32 -4.60 31.21
N ALA A 340 -9.39 -5.08 29.98
CA ALA A 340 -10.66 -5.38 29.33
C ALA A 340 -10.83 -6.88 29.14
N ARG A 341 -12.06 -7.37 29.26
CA ARG A 341 -12.45 -8.73 28.88
C ARG A 341 -13.41 -8.64 27.70
N VAL A 342 -13.06 -9.31 26.62
CA VAL A 342 -13.83 -9.30 25.37
C VAL A 342 -14.28 -10.72 25.03
N PRO A 343 -15.59 -10.97 24.89
CA PRO A 343 -16.08 -12.23 24.34
C PRO A 343 -15.64 -12.41 22.88
N LEU A 344 -15.07 -13.58 22.57
CA LEU A 344 -14.77 -13.99 21.19
C LEU A 344 -15.92 -14.76 20.54
N THR A 345 -16.86 -15.21 21.37
CA THR A 345 -18.09 -15.87 20.94
C THR A 345 -19.30 -15.26 21.62
N LEU A 346 -20.40 -15.11 20.88
CA LEU A 346 -21.72 -14.78 21.41
C LEU A 346 -22.74 -15.82 20.95
N GLN A 347 -23.87 -15.93 21.66
CA GLN A 347 -25.00 -16.74 21.21
C GLN A 347 -25.90 -15.94 20.28
N SER A 348 -26.42 -16.57 19.25
CA SER A 348 -27.47 -16.03 18.38
C SER A 348 -28.80 -16.71 18.63
N LYS A 349 -29.88 -15.91 18.59
CA LYS A 349 -31.27 -16.37 18.56
C LYS A 349 -32.00 -15.65 17.44
N ALA A 350 -32.58 -16.40 16.51
CA ALA A 350 -33.26 -15.87 15.32
C ALA A 350 -32.39 -14.90 14.48
N GLY A 351 -31.11 -15.25 14.29
CA GLY A 351 -30.18 -14.47 13.47
C GLY A 351 -29.70 -13.16 14.12
N ARG A 352 -29.85 -13.01 15.45
CA ARG A 352 -29.36 -11.86 16.22
C ARG A 352 -28.66 -12.30 17.50
N THR A 353 -27.59 -11.62 17.84
CA THR A 353 -26.81 -11.82 19.06
C THR A 353 -27.62 -11.46 20.31
N VAL A 354 -27.64 -12.38 21.29
CA VAL A 354 -28.57 -12.35 22.44
C VAL A 354 -28.31 -11.16 23.38
N ASP A 355 -27.04 -10.83 23.65
CA ASP A 355 -26.67 -9.77 24.59
C ASP A 355 -27.05 -8.37 24.09
N GLU A 356 -27.10 -8.19 22.77
CA GLU A 356 -27.51 -6.92 22.16
C GLU A 356 -29.02 -6.73 22.17
N VAL A 357 -29.80 -7.80 21.98
CA VAL A 357 -31.27 -7.75 22.13
C VAL A 357 -31.66 -7.33 23.55
N GLN A 358 -30.87 -7.69 24.55
CA GLN A 358 -31.09 -7.25 25.94
C GLN A 358 -30.71 -5.77 26.17
N ALA A 359 -29.67 -5.27 25.50
CA ALA A 359 -29.24 -3.87 25.57
C ALA A 359 -30.16 -2.91 24.77
N GLU A 360 -30.69 -3.35 23.63
CA GLU A 360 -31.60 -2.57 22.76
C GLU A 360 -32.95 -2.24 23.44
N VAL A 361 -33.35 -3.09 24.39
CA VAL A 361 -34.53 -2.88 25.26
C VAL A 361 -34.29 -1.77 26.30
N GLN A 362 -33.03 -1.40 26.57
CA GLN A 362 -32.67 -0.46 27.64
C GLN A 362 -32.33 0.96 27.16
N ASP A 363 -31.86 1.20 25.92
CA ASP A 363 -31.66 2.58 25.42
C ASP A 363 -31.62 2.72 23.88
N LYS A 364 -32.75 3.10 23.27
CA LYS A 364 -32.86 3.39 21.82
C LYS A 364 -32.15 4.69 21.39
N THR A 365 -31.67 5.49 22.33
CA THR A 365 -31.15 6.84 22.06
C THR A 365 -29.64 6.85 21.76
N LEU A 366 -28.90 5.85 22.27
CA LEU A 366 -27.44 5.71 22.14
C LEU A 366 -27.02 5.14 20.77
N ALA A 367 -27.76 4.17 20.23
CA ALA A 367 -27.51 3.63 18.89
C ALA A 367 -27.57 4.74 17.80
N ALA A 368 -28.47 5.72 17.94
CA ALA A 368 -28.58 6.86 17.03
C ALA A 368 -27.44 7.88 17.15
N ARG A 369 -26.64 7.87 18.23
CA ARG A 369 -25.46 8.75 18.39
C ARG A 369 -24.20 8.16 17.73
N ALA A 370 -24.08 6.84 17.67
CA ALA A 370 -23.01 6.14 16.94
C ALA A 370 -23.04 6.39 15.41
N HIS A 371 -24.15 6.96 14.89
CA HIS A 371 -24.40 7.21 13.47
C HIS A 371 -24.38 8.70 13.07
N ARG A 372 -23.93 9.62 13.93
CA ARG A 372 -23.89 11.06 13.58
C ARG A 372 -22.61 11.43 12.83
N THR A 373 -22.75 12.14 11.71
CA THR A 373 -21.68 12.58 10.81
C THR A 373 -21.17 14.00 11.13
N PRO A 374 -20.00 14.15 11.75
CA PRO A 374 -19.24 15.40 11.62
C PRO A 374 -18.27 15.37 10.44
N HIS A 375 -18.22 16.49 9.71
CA HIS A 375 -17.38 16.70 8.53
C HIS A 375 -15.88 16.54 8.83
N LEU A 376 -15.13 15.96 7.87
CA LEU A 376 -13.69 16.18 7.79
C LEU A 376 -13.45 17.69 7.70
N THR A 377 -12.71 18.25 8.64
CA THR A 377 -12.31 19.66 8.61
C THR A 377 -11.28 19.86 7.50
N VAL A 378 -11.30 21.04 6.88
CA VAL A 378 -10.27 21.42 5.89
C VAL A 378 -8.95 21.67 6.62
N GLY A 379 -7.93 20.87 6.32
CA GLY A 379 -6.60 20.92 6.95
C GLY A 379 -6.21 19.62 7.67
N TYR A 380 -4.93 19.48 8.03
CA TYR A 380 -4.45 18.30 8.77
C TYR A 380 -4.99 18.31 10.22
N ASP A 381 -5.67 17.24 10.62
CA ASP A 381 -6.15 17.00 11.99
C ASP A 381 -5.29 15.93 12.67
N ALA A 382 -4.45 16.35 13.61
CA ALA A 382 -3.54 15.45 14.33
C ALA A 382 -4.26 14.34 15.10
N LEU A 383 -5.46 14.59 15.65
CA LEU A 383 -6.21 13.55 16.36
C LEU A 383 -6.83 12.53 15.40
N ALA A 384 -7.19 12.95 14.18
CA ALA A 384 -7.55 12.01 13.14
C ALA A 384 -6.34 11.19 12.68
N GLY A 385 -5.14 11.80 12.59
CA GLY A 385 -3.89 11.09 12.34
C GLY A 385 -3.55 10.03 13.41
N VAL A 386 -3.81 10.33 14.69
CA VAL A 386 -3.69 9.33 15.77
C VAL A 386 -4.61 8.13 15.51
N ALA A 387 -5.83 8.34 14.99
CA ALA A 387 -6.73 7.24 14.64
C ALA A 387 -6.17 6.38 13.50
N ASP A 388 -5.47 6.96 12.52
CA ASP A 388 -4.77 6.21 11.47
C ASP A 388 -3.70 5.29 12.03
N VAL A 389 -2.89 5.80 12.96
CA VAL A 389 -1.87 5.01 13.67
C VAL A 389 -2.49 3.84 14.42
N ILE A 390 -3.60 4.07 15.14
CA ILE A 390 -4.31 3.01 15.88
C ILE A 390 -4.81 1.92 14.93
N VAL A 391 -5.43 2.31 13.81
CA VAL A 391 -5.94 1.34 12.83
C VAL A 391 -4.79 0.55 12.20
N LEU A 392 -3.75 1.23 11.70
CA LEU A 392 -2.62 0.56 11.05
C LEU A 392 -1.86 -0.37 12.02
N TRP A 393 -1.61 0.08 13.25
CA TRP A 393 -0.92 -0.71 14.26
C TRP A 393 -1.68 -2.02 14.56
N ASN A 394 -3.01 -1.94 14.73
CA ASN A 394 -3.82 -3.13 15.01
C ASN A 394 -3.96 -4.05 13.79
N VAL A 395 -4.02 -3.50 12.57
CA VAL A 395 -4.04 -4.34 11.37
C VAL A 395 -2.75 -5.16 11.27
N LEU A 396 -1.59 -4.55 11.55
CA LEU A 396 -0.33 -5.29 11.57
C LEU A 396 -0.29 -6.29 12.74
N GLU A 397 -0.72 -5.89 13.94
CA GLU A 397 -0.76 -6.74 15.14
C GLU A 397 -1.53 -8.06 14.93
N HIS A 398 -2.62 -8.01 14.16
CA HIS A 398 -3.52 -9.14 13.99
C HIS A 398 -3.34 -9.89 12.68
N PHE A 399 -2.92 -9.21 11.60
CA PHE A 399 -2.98 -9.76 10.25
C PHE A 399 -1.64 -9.80 9.52
N TRP A 400 -0.57 -9.19 10.05
CA TRP A 400 0.75 -9.31 9.43
C TRP A 400 1.39 -10.66 9.80
N PRO A 401 1.79 -11.50 8.83
CA PRO A 401 2.04 -12.91 9.09
C PRO A 401 3.49 -13.23 9.52
N TYR A 402 4.34 -12.21 9.69
CA TYR A 402 5.79 -12.37 9.85
C TYR A 402 6.31 -12.06 11.27
N TRP A 403 5.43 -11.97 12.27
CA TRP A 403 5.85 -11.74 13.67
C TRP A 403 6.80 -12.81 14.22
N GLN A 404 6.77 -14.04 13.69
CA GLN A 404 7.72 -15.10 14.05
C GLN A 404 9.10 -14.93 13.37
N ASP A 405 9.18 -14.14 12.30
CA ASP A 405 10.41 -13.91 11.54
C ASP A 405 11.14 -12.61 11.99
N VAL A 406 10.53 -11.81 12.86
CA VAL A 406 11.12 -10.57 13.37
C VAL A 406 11.09 -10.53 14.90
N SER A 407 12.06 -9.83 15.48
CA SER A 407 12.13 -9.62 16.93
C SER A 407 11.86 -8.16 17.22
N VAL A 408 10.62 -7.82 17.53
CA VAL A 408 10.16 -6.45 17.78
C VAL A 408 9.22 -6.48 18.98
N ASP A 409 9.42 -5.57 19.95
CA ASP A 409 8.44 -5.34 21.00
C ASP A 409 7.33 -4.44 20.45
N TRP A 410 6.38 -5.08 19.75
CA TRP A 410 5.33 -4.36 19.03
C TRP A 410 4.43 -3.52 19.95
N SER A 411 4.24 -3.93 21.21
CA SER A 411 3.48 -3.14 22.18
C SER A 411 4.21 -1.87 22.62
N SER A 412 5.54 -1.86 22.60
CA SER A 412 6.33 -0.66 22.89
C SER A 412 6.36 0.33 21.72
N GLU A 413 6.34 -0.18 20.48
CA GLU A 413 6.29 0.64 19.27
C GLU A 413 5.02 1.51 19.24
N LEU A 414 3.91 1.02 19.81
CA LEU A 414 2.67 1.78 19.95
C LEU A 414 2.86 3.08 20.74
N ASP A 415 3.62 3.10 21.85
CA ASP A 415 3.84 4.36 22.60
C ASP A 415 4.60 5.38 21.77
N ALA A 416 5.62 4.91 21.06
CA ALA A 416 6.52 5.75 20.28
C ALA A 416 5.74 6.40 19.14
N VAL A 417 5.02 5.62 18.34
CA VAL A 417 4.26 6.13 17.21
C VAL A 417 3.07 7.00 17.63
N LEU A 418 2.40 6.71 18.76
CA LEU A 418 1.33 7.57 19.28
C LEU A 418 1.88 8.93 19.73
N ARG A 419 3.09 8.96 20.30
CA ARG A 419 3.75 10.21 20.66
C ARG A 419 4.09 11.04 19.42
N ASP A 420 4.69 10.40 18.41
CA ASP A 420 4.99 11.05 17.13
C ASP A 420 3.73 11.63 16.49
N ALA A 421 2.62 10.87 16.46
CA ALA A 421 1.35 11.31 15.87
C ALA A 421 0.71 12.52 16.59
N LEU A 422 0.91 12.64 17.91
CA LEU A 422 0.48 13.83 18.66
C LEU A 422 1.33 15.07 18.33
N ASP A 423 2.56 14.87 17.86
CA ASP A 423 3.52 15.92 17.51
C ASP A 423 3.46 16.32 16.03
N ASP A 424 2.82 15.52 15.17
CA ASP A 424 2.60 15.84 13.76
C ASP A 424 1.91 17.20 13.60
N ARG A 425 2.36 18.01 12.62
CA ARG A 425 1.80 19.34 12.30
C ARG A 425 1.37 19.46 10.84
N SER A 426 1.67 18.46 10.03
CA SER A 426 1.36 18.41 8.61
C SER A 426 1.12 16.96 8.16
N ILE A 427 0.55 16.81 6.97
CA ILE A 427 0.37 15.49 6.35
C ILE A 427 1.72 14.79 6.07
N ASP A 428 2.77 15.55 5.75
CA ASP A 428 4.10 14.99 5.48
C ASP A 428 4.76 14.47 6.77
N ASP A 429 4.55 15.14 7.91
CA ASP A 429 4.96 14.62 9.23
C ASP A 429 4.24 13.29 9.51
N HIS A 430 2.93 13.26 9.24
CA HIS A 430 2.10 12.10 9.46
C HIS A 430 2.48 10.90 8.58
N VAL A 431 2.75 11.13 7.30
CA VAL A 431 3.31 10.12 6.39
C VAL A 431 4.62 9.56 6.95
N ALA A 432 5.51 10.41 7.47
CA ALA A 432 6.76 9.95 8.08
C ALA A 432 6.52 9.13 9.37
N THR A 433 5.53 9.49 10.18
CA THR A 433 5.09 8.74 11.36
C THR A 433 4.57 7.35 10.98
N LEU A 434 3.69 7.25 9.98
CA LEU A 434 3.22 5.96 9.46
C LEU A 434 4.33 5.13 8.79
N GLN A 435 5.28 5.77 8.10
CA GLN A 435 6.46 5.10 7.56
C GLN A 435 7.32 4.48 8.67
N ARG A 436 7.57 5.19 9.78
CA ARG A 436 8.32 4.66 10.93
C ARG A 436 7.63 3.44 11.54
N LEU A 437 6.29 3.47 11.65
CA LEU A 437 5.51 2.30 12.07
C LEU A 437 5.71 1.11 11.12
N LEU A 438 5.66 1.33 9.81
CA LEU A 438 5.92 0.29 8.81
C LEU A 438 7.37 -0.23 8.85
N VAL A 439 8.35 0.58 9.24
CA VAL A 439 9.75 0.13 9.41
C VAL A 439 9.88 -0.86 10.56
N ALA A 440 9.10 -0.69 11.63
CA ALA A 440 9.06 -1.63 12.76
C ALA A 440 8.41 -2.98 12.38
N ALA A 441 7.58 -3.03 11.33
CA ALA A 441 7.10 -4.27 10.69
C ALA A 441 7.78 -4.46 9.31
N PRO A 442 9.08 -4.81 9.26
CA PRO A 442 9.90 -4.71 8.05
C PRO A 442 9.36 -5.62 6.93
N ASP A 443 8.92 -5.01 5.83
CA ASP A 443 8.32 -5.66 4.67
C ASP A 443 8.58 -4.83 3.40
N GLY A 444 9.10 -5.47 2.34
CA GLY A 444 9.42 -4.78 1.09
C GLY A 444 8.18 -4.32 0.29
N HIS A 445 7.02 -4.92 0.53
CA HIS A 445 5.75 -4.41 -0.01
C HIS A 445 5.19 -3.24 0.81
N ALA A 446 5.68 -3.04 2.04
CA ALA A 446 5.12 -2.03 2.91
C ALA A 446 5.44 -0.62 2.45
N ARG A 447 4.36 0.14 2.23
CA ARG A 447 4.38 1.56 1.89
C ARG A 447 3.09 2.21 2.33
N VAL A 448 3.14 3.51 2.56
CA VAL A 448 1.97 4.34 2.84
C VAL A 448 1.91 5.48 1.84
N THR A 449 0.70 5.85 1.45
CA THR A 449 0.41 7.06 0.65
C THR A 449 -0.81 7.74 1.27
N CYS A 450 -0.77 9.06 1.44
CA CYS A 450 -1.86 9.82 2.03
C CYS A 450 -2.39 10.90 1.08
N PRO A 451 -3.71 11.17 1.05
CA PRO A 451 -4.25 12.34 0.37
C PRO A 451 -3.63 13.62 0.94
N GLY A 452 -3.25 14.55 0.06
CA GLY A 452 -2.62 15.81 0.43
C GLY A 452 -1.10 15.77 0.60
N GLU A 453 -0.46 14.59 0.54
CA GLU A 453 1.01 14.47 0.58
C GLU A 453 1.70 15.35 -0.47
N THR A 454 2.80 16.00 -0.08
CA THR A 454 3.56 16.85 -1.01
C THR A 454 4.20 16.00 -2.10
N SER A 455 3.84 16.28 -3.35
CA SER A 455 4.46 15.64 -4.52
C SER A 455 5.98 15.89 -4.55
N ARG A 456 6.74 14.87 -4.93
CA ARG A 456 8.20 14.92 -5.04
C ARG A 456 8.66 14.44 -6.41
N SER A 457 9.65 15.13 -6.95
CA SER A 457 10.37 14.76 -8.17
C SER A 457 11.85 14.54 -7.89
N THR A 458 12.46 13.70 -8.70
CA THR A 458 13.90 13.39 -8.72
C THR A 458 14.63 14.25 -9.75
N PRO A 459 15.93 14.51 -9.56
CA PRO A 459 16.75 15.13 -10.61
C PRO A 459 16.97 14.17 -11.79
N PRO A 460 17.42 14.66 -12.96
CA PRO A 460 17.49 13.91 -14.20
C PRO A 460 18.66 12.91 -14.28
N PHE A 461 19.06 12.31 -13.15
CA PHE A 461 20.14 11.35 -13.08
C PHE A 461 19.83 10.27 -12.05
N SER A 462 20.35 9.06 -12.26
CA SER A 462 20.23 7.96 -11.30
C SER A 462 21.57 7.66 -10.66
N VAL A 463 21.55 7.13 -9.44
CA VAL A 463 22.75 6.76 -8.68
C VAL A 463 22.73 5.31 -8.25
N ASP A 464 23.92 4.77 -7.98
CA ASP A 464 24.11 3.46 -7.35
C ASP A 464 25.23 3.52 -6.31
N LEU A 465 25.23 2.59 -5.36
CA LEU A 465 26.32 2.42 -4.40
C LEU A 465 27.36 1.45 -4.98
N VAL A 466 28.43 2.01 -5.55
CA VAL A 466 29.47 1.25 -6.26
C VAL A 466 30.78 1.47 -5.54
N GLU A 467 31.45 0.39 -5.14
CA GLU A 467 32.71 0.43 -4.37
C GLU A 467 32.60 1.31 -3.10
N GLY A 468 31.43 1.30 -2.45
CA GLY A 468 31.16 2.09 -1.25
C GLY A 468 30.93 3.59 -1.49
N GLN A 469 30.80 4.02 -2.75
CA GLN A 469 30.58 5.41 -3.14
C GLN A 469 29.25 5.58 -3.87
N VAL A 470 28.60 6.74 -3.72
CA VAL A 470 27.39 7.07 -4.49
C VAL A 470 27.83 7.53 -5.89
N VAL A 471 27.53 6.75 -6.92
CA VAL A 471 28.02 6.96 -8.28
C VAL A 471 26.87 7.15 -9.24
N VAL A 472 26.95 8.16 -10.08
CA VAL A 472 25.97 8.42 -11.14
C VAL A 472 26.03 7.30 -12.18
N THR A 473 24.91 6.63 -12.42
CA THR A 473 24.82 5.51 -13.40
C THR A 473 24.22 5.94 -14.72
N THR A 474 23.33 6.93 -14.70
CA THR A 474 22.69 7.53 -15.88
C THR A 474 22.46 9.02 -15.64
N SER A 475 22.40 9.82 -16.70
CA SER A 475 22.10 11.25 -16.61
C SER A 475 21.52 11.76 -17.93
N ALA A 476 20.46 12.56 -17.83
CA ALA A 476 19.89 13.36 -18.92
C ALA A 476 20.39 14.82 -18.91
N ASP A 477 21.22 15.19 -17.93
CA ASP A 477 21.78 16.53 -17.76
C ASP A 477 23.28 16.51 -18.05
N SER A 478 23.77 17.45 -18.85
CA SER A 478 25.17 17.49 -19.28
C SER A 478 26.15 17.95 -18.20
N ALA A 479 25.67 18.59 -17.13
CA ALA A 479 26.51 19.04 -16.01
C ALA A 479 26.98 17.87 -15.14
N ILE A 480 26.17 16.82 -15.01
CA ILE A 480 26.44 15.63 -14.21
C ILE A 480 26.50 14.39 -15.11
N MET A 481 27.57 13.62 -15.04
CA MET A 481 27.87 12.57 -16.01
C MET A 481 27.92 11.19 -15.34
N ARG A 482 27.60 10.16 -16.12
CA ARG A 482 27.80 8.75 -15.74
C ARG A 482 29.24 8.55 -15.24
N GLY A 483 29.36 7.95 -14.06
CA GLY A 483 30.64 7.66 -13.39
C GLY A 483 31.20 8.78 -12.52
N ASP A 484 30.51 9.91 -12.41
CA ASP A 484 30.75 10.91 -11.38
C ASP A 484 30.40 10.34 -10.00
N VAL A 485 31.20 10.69 -8.99
CA VAL A 485 30.92 10.32 -7.60
C VAL A 485 30.20 11.47 -6.91
N VAL A 486 28.98 11.25 -6.45
CA VAL A 486 28.23 12.25 -5.68
C VAL A 486 28.74 12.25 -4.24
N VAL A 487 29.23 13.41 -3.80
CA VAL A 487 29.78 13.62 -2.45
C VAL A 487 28.74 14.21 -1.53
N ALA A 488 27.96 15.20 -2.02
CA ALA A 488 26.94 15.87 -1.23
C ALA A 488 25.77 16.37 -2.09
N VAL A 489 24.61 16.52 -1.46
CA VAL A 489 23.38 17.10 -2.01
C VAL A 489 22.90 18.18 -1.04
N ASP A 490 22.71 19.41 -1.51
CA ASP A 490 22.31 20.58 -0.72
C ASP A 490 23.12 20.76 0.59
N GLY A 491 24.40 20.38 0.56
CA GLY A 491 25.33 20.48 1.70
C GLY A 491 25.36 19.25 2.60
N GLU A 492 24.41 18.32 2.47
CA GLU A 492 24.40 17.04 3.20
C GLU A 492 25.20 15.97 2.45
N SER A 493 25.94 15.13 3.18
CA SER A 493 26.70 14.05 2.52
C SER A 493 25.76 13.07 1.79
N ALA A 494 26.16 12.61 0.60
CA ALA A 494 25.34 11.70 -0.20
C ALA A 494 25.06 10.37 0.53
N ALA A 495 26.03 9.87 1.30
CA ALA A 495 25.86 8.70 2.16
C ALA A 495 24.87 8.95 3.30
N GLY A 496 24.93 10.14 3.93
CA GLY A 496 23.98 10.57 4.95
C GLY A 496 22.55 10.66 4.41
N TRP A 497 22.39 11.22 3.21
CA TRP A 497 21.10 11.28 2.51
C TRP A 497 20.51 9.87 2.30
N ILE A 498 21.30 8.95 1.75
CA ILE A 498 20.86 7.54 1.56
C ILE A 498 20.49 6.91 2.91
N SER A 499 21.28 7.14 3.96
CA SER A 499 21.01 6.59 5.30
C SER A 499 19.71 7.11 5.90
N ALA A 500 19.46 8.42 5.80
CA ALA A 500 18.25 9.05 6.30
C ALA A 500 17.00 8.53 5.57
N THR A 501 17.05 8.46 4.24
CA THR A 501 15.94 7.92 3.43
C THR A 501 15.70 6.44 3.72
N ARG A 502 16.76 5.64 3.87
CA ARG A 502 16.64 4.22 4.26
C ARG A 502 15.93 4.03 5.60
N ALA A 503 16.05 4.97 6.54
CA ALA A 503 15.41 4.88 7.85
C ALA A 503 13.88 4.95 7.78
N LEU A 504 13.31 5.48 6.69
CA LEU A 504 11.88 5.60 6.46
C LEU A 504 11.32 4.55 5.47
N ILE A 505 12.17 3.66 4.96
CA ILE A 505 11.77 2.60 4.02
C ILE A 505 11.72 1.26 4.77
N SER A 506 10.59 0.57 4.66
CA SER A 506 10.41 -0.78 5.21
C SER A 506 10.99 -1.86 4.27
N GLY A 507 11.37 -3.01 4.84
CA GLY A 507 11.85 -4.18 4.10
C GLY A 507 13.31 -4.57 4.36
N SER A 508 13.86 -5.41 3.49
CA SER A 508 15.21 -5.95 3.60
C SER A 508 16.29 -4.89 3.42
N LEU A 509 17.52 -5.18 3.85
CA LEU A 509 18.64 -4.23 3.70
C LEU A 509 18.90 -3.86 2.23
N GLN A 510 18.82 -4.83 1.32
CA GLN A 510 19.02 -4.64 -0.11
C GLN A 510 17.86 -3.87 -0.76
N TRP A 511 16.61 -4.17 -0.37
CA TRP A 511 15.43 -3.45 -0.87
C TRP A 511 15.44 -1.98 -0.44
N ARG A 512 15.71 -1.72 0.85
CA ARG A 512 15.81 -0.37 1.40
C ARG A 512 16.89 0.44 0.68
N ALA A 513 18.03 -0.18 0.40
CA ALA A 513 19.11 0.48 -0.35
C ALA A 513 18.69 0.80 -1.79
N GLU A 514 17.95 -0.07 -2.47
CA GLU A 514 17.36 0.20 -3.80
C GLU A 514 16.38 1.36 -3.77
N LYS A 515 15.39 1.32 -2.88
CA LYS A 515 14.38 2.36 -2.82
C LYS A 515 14.93 3.72 -2.40
N ALA A 516 15.95 3.75 -1.55
CA ALA A 516 16.65 4.99 -1.23
C ALA A 516 17.42 5.56 -2.44
N ARG A 517 17.97 4.72 -3.32
CA ARG A 517 18.59 5.17 -4.57
C ARG A 517 17.55 5.74 -5.54
N ASP A 518 16.40 5.08 -5.68
CA ASP A 518 15.28 5.55 -6.51
C ASP A 518 14.78 6.95 -6.10
N GLN A 519 14.89 7.28 -4.80
CA GLN A 519 14.44 8.56 -4.26
C GLN A 519 15.56 9.60 -4.16
N PHE A 520 16.79 9.28 -4.59
CA PHE A 520 17.97 10.10 -4.32
C PHE A 520 17.79 11.55 -4.77
N ALA A 521 18.06 12.48 -3.84
CA ALA A 521 17.92 13.91 -4.04
C ALA A 521 16.50 14.39 -4.42
N ALA A 522 15.46 13.59 -4.15
CA ALA A 522 14.07 13.99 -4.39
C ALA A 522 13.66 15.22 -3.56
N GLY A 523 12.72 15.99 -4.11
CA GLY A 523 12.21 17.22 -3.51
C GLY A 523 11.09 17.83 -4.37
N PRO A 524 10.66 19.07 -4.12
CA PRO A 524 9.53 19.66 -4.85
C PRO A 524 9.75 19.67 -6.38
N PRO A 525 8.76 19.28 -7.19
CA PRO A 525 8.84 19.35 -8.66
C PRO A 525 9.23 20.75 -9.17
N GLY A 526 10.14 20.81 -10.14
CA GLY A 526 10.67 22.06 -10.72
C GLY A 526 11.64 22.84 -9.81
N SER A 527 11.90 22.37 -8.59
CA SER A 527 12.93 22.98 -7.73
C SER A 527 14.33 22.58 -8.17
N TRP A 528 15.32 23.41 -7.84
CA TRP A 528 16.72 23.12 -8.12
C TRP A 528 17.41 22.46 -6.93
N VAL A 529 18.35 21.57 -7.21
CA VAL A 529 19.22 20.91 -6.23
C VAL A 529 20.68 21.19 -6.52
N ASN A 530 21.47 21.51 -5.49
CA ASN A 530 22.92 21.62 -5.62
C ASN A 530 23.55 20.26 -5.32
N VAL A 531 24.35 19.75 -6.25
CA VAL A 531 25.01 18.46 -6.14
C VAL A 531 26.52 18.68 -6.22
N ARG A 532 27.23 18.28 -5.16
CA ARG A 532 28.69 18.24 -5.17
C ARG A 532 29.14 16.89 -5.69
N ILE A 533 29.87 16.89 -6.79
CA ILE A 533 30.40 15.69 -7.43
C ILE A 533 31.92 15.69 -7.43
N ARG A 534 32.50 14.49 -7.57
CA ARG A 534 33.91 14.27 -7.85
C ARG A 534 34.06 13.56 -9.20
N ARG A 535 34.71 14.25 -10.14
CA ARG A 535 35.04 13.78 -11.49
C ARG A 535 36.56 13.62 -11.60
N GLY A 536 37.04 12.37 -11.61
CA GLY A 536 38.46 12.09 -11.43
C GLY A 536 38.96 12.61 -10.07
N ASN A 537 39.91 13.55 -10.10
CA ASN A 537 40.48 14.20 -8.92
C ASN A 537 39.86 15.57 -8.62
N THR A 538 38.91 16.05 -9.45
CA THR A 538 38.32 17.38 -9.33
C THR A 538 36.96 17.31 -8.65
N HIS A 539 36.68 18.26 -7.75
CA HIS A 539 35.35 18.48 -7.20
C HIS A 539 34.62 19.58 -7.96
N LEU A 540 33.35 19.37 -8.26
CA LEU A 540 32.49 20.33 -8.95
C LEU A 540 31.18 20.46 -8.17
N ASP A 541 30.67 21.68 -8.05
CA ASP A 541 29.32 21.95 -7.58
C ASP A 541 28.44 22.21 -8.81
N VAL A 542 27.43 21.36 -9.02
CA VAL A 542 26.50 21.47 -10.14
C VAL A 542 25.09 21.72 -9.63
N LYS A 543 24.28 22.42 -10.42
CA LYS A 543 22.90 22.73 -10.07
C LYS A 543 22.00 22.11 -11.13
N VAL A 544 21.09 21.23 -10.70
CA VAL A 544 20.20 20.48 -11.59
C VAL A 544 18.75 20.63 -11.11
N GLU A 545 17.81 20.60 -12.06
CA GLU A 545 16.38 20.75 -11.78
C GLU A 545 15.76 19.38 -11.47
N ARG A 546 14.85 19.31 -10.48
CA ARG A 546 14.04 18.11 -10.21
C ARG A 546 12.88 18.04 -11.20
N ASN A 547 12.98 17.15 -12.19
CA ASN A 547 12.04 17.09 -13.31
C ASN A 547 11.73 15.65 -13.81
N ASP A 548 12.12 14.63 -13.04
CA ASP A 548 11.83 13.20 -13.30
C ASP A 548 12.29 12.66 -14.67
N LYS A 549 13.14 13.39 -15.39
CA LYS A 549 13.69 12.92 -16.67
C LYS A 549 14.68 11.79 -16.41
N SER A 550 14.29 10.56 -16.75
CA SER A 550 15.19 9.42 -16.72
C SER A 550 15.80 9.15 -18.10
N THR A 551 17.01 8.61 -18.11
CA THR A 551 17.62 8.03 -19.31
C THR A 551 17.73 6.52 -19.11
N ASP A 552 17.30 5.76 -20.12
CA ASP A 552 17.48 4.31 -20.09
C ASP A 552 19.00 4.02 -20.08
N PRO A 553 19.52 3.32 -19.05
CA PRO A 553 20.95 3.04 -18.97
C PRO A 553 21.46 2.26 -20.19
N ILE A 554 20.61 1.43 -20.82
CA ILE A 554 20.98 0.54 -21.92
C ILE A 554 19.76 0.33 -22.85
N ALA A 555 19.73 1.04 -23.97
CA ALA A 555 18.70 0.82 -25.01
C ALA A 555 18.90 -0.54 -25.71
N ARG A 556 18.29 -1.60 -25.17
CA ARG A 556 18.24 -2.96 -25.75
C ARG A 556 16.82 -3.33 -26.16
N ALA A 557 16.68 -4.18 -27.18
CA ALA A 557 15.39 -4.80 -27.50
C ALA A 557 14.93 -5.70 -26.33
N ALA A 558 13.61 -5.91 -26.19
CA ALA A 558 13.07 -6.82 -25.17
C ALA A 558 13.49 -8.28 -25.41
N ILE A 559 13.64 -8.67 -26.68
CA ILE A 559 14.22 -9.94 -27.12
C ILE A 559 15.29 -9.61 -28.16
N GLU A 560 16.53 -10.02 -27.90
CA GLU A 560 17.68 -9.69 -28.75
C GLU A 560 18.51 -10.94 -29.02
N ARG A 561 18.84 -11.18 -30.30
CA ARG A 561 19.82 -12.20 -30.70
C ARG A 561 21.19 -11.55 -30.81
N LEU A 562 22.16 -12.08 -30.07
CA LEU A 562 23.55 -11.64 -30.10
C LEU A 562 24.32 -12.31 -31.25
N GLU A 563 25.48 -11.75 -31.61
CA GLU A 563 26.28 -12.17 -32.77
C GLU A 563 26.67 -13.66 -32.75
N ASP A 564 26.89 -14.21 -31.56
CA ASP A 564 27.24 -15.62 -31.31
C ASP A 564 26.03 -16.56 -31.24
N GLY A 565 24.83 -16.04 -31.52
CA GLY A 565 23.58 -16.80 -31.49
C GLY A 565 22.95 -16.96 -30.10
N VAL A 566 23.56 -16.43 -29.04
CA VAL A 566 22.94 -16.35 -27.70
C VAL A 566 21.77 -15.37 -27.74
N TYR A 567 20.72 -15.64 -26.97
CA TYR A 567 19.59 -14.72 -26.81
C TYR A 567 19.61 -14.01 -25.46
N TYR A 568 19.30 -12.72 -25.47
CA TYR A 568 18.92 -11.94 -24.29
C TYR A 568 17.41 -11.71 -24.32
N VAL A 569 16.76 -11.91 -23.18
CA VAL A 569 15.30 -11.78 -23.04
C VAL A 569 14.98 -11.04 -21.75
N ASP A 570 14.41 -9.85 -21.86
CA ASP A 570 13.95 -9.06 -20.72
C ASP A 570 12.49 -9.41 -20.40
N LEU A 571 12.28 -10.16 -19.32
CA LEU A 571 10.93 -10.63 -18.96
C LEU A 571 10.02 -9.52 -18.43
N SER A 572 10.56 -8.35 -18.08
CA SER A 572 9.76 -7.18 -17.69
C SER A 572 9.21 -6.40 -18.89
N ARG A 573 9.75 -6.65 -20.09
CA ARG A 573 9.33 -5.96 -21.34
C ARG A 573 8.82 -6.91 -22.43
N ALA A 574 9.21 -8.17 -22.43
CA ALA A 574 8.79 -9.17 -23.42
C ALA A 574 7.39 -9.74 -23.09
N PRO A 575 6.36 -9.41 -23.90
CA PRO A 575 5.02 -9.99 -23.73
C PRO A 575 5.03 -11.51 -23.97
N THR A 576 4.10 -12.23 -23.35
CA THR A 576 3.98 -13.68 -23.52
C THR A 576 3.78 -14.08 -24.99
N ALA A 577 2.96 -13.33 -25.75
CA ALA A 577 2.73 -13.60 -27.17
C ALA A 577 4.01 -13.52 -28.01
N ASP A 578 4.92 -12.60 -27.68
CA ASP A 578 6.21 -12.51 -28.35
C ASP A 578 7.07 -13.72 -27.97
N LEU A 579 7.17 -14.04 -26.68
CA LEU A 579 7.93 -15.20 -26.22
C LEU A 579 7.48 -16.51 -26.89
N ASP A 580 6.18 -16.71 -27.06
CA ASP A 580 5.61 -17.87 -27.74
C ASP A 580 6.10 -17.95 -29.21
N GLN A 581 6.11 -16.81 -29.92
CA GLN A 581 6.63 -16.74 -31.31
C GLN A 581 8.15 -17.00 -31.39
N TRP A 582 8.89 -16.58 -30.38
CA TRP A 582 10.35 -16.76 -30.32
C TRP A 582 10.77 -18.12 -29.75
N MET A 583 9.85 -18.87 -29.13
CA MET A 583 10.18 -20.05 -28.33
C MET A 583 10.97 -21.11 -29.10
N SER A 584 10.62 -21.38 -30.36
CA SER A 584 11.36 -22.34 -31.19
C SER A 584 12.81 -21.91 -31.43
N ARG A 585 13.08 -20.61 -31.54
CA ARG A 585 14.44 -20.07 -31.71
C ARG A 585 15.20 -20.12 -30.38
N LEU A 586 14.57 -19.71 -29.28
CA LEU A 586 15.13 -19.81 -27.93
C LEU A 586 15.48 -21.26 -27.59
N ALA A 587 14.62 -22.20 -27.98
CA ALA A 587 14.82 -23.63 -27.75
C ALA A 587 16.08 -24.18 -28.43
N SER A 588 16.35 -23.73 -29.66
CA SER A 588 17.51 -24.11 -30.46
C SER A 588 18.79 -23.32 -30.18
N ALA A 589 18.72 -22.29 -29.33
CA ALA A 589 19.85 -21.40 -29.10
C ALA A 589 20.98 -22.09 -28.31
N PRO A 590 22.26 -21.74 -28.55
CA PRO A 590 23.36 -22.23 -27.73
C PRO A 590 23.27 -21.79 -26.26
N GLY A 591 22.63 -20.64 -26.01
CA GLY A 591 22.32 -20.19 -24.66
C GLY A 591 21.30 -19.05 -24.64
N VAL A 592 20.66 -18.85 -23.49
CA VAL A 592 19.64 -17.82 -23.25
C VAL A 592 19.88 -17.14 -21.90
N VAL A 593 19.88 -15.81 -21.89
CA VAL A 593 19.92 -14.99 -20.67
C VAL A 593 18.56 -14.33 -20.47
N PHE A 594 17.87 -14.66 -19.39
CA PHE A 594 16.63 -14.03 -18.98
C PHE A 594 16.91 -12.92 -17.96
N ASP A 595 16.49 -11.70 -18.23
CA ASP A 595 16.56 -10.60 -17.27
C ASP A 595 15.28 -10.55 -16.43
N VAL A 596 15.45 -10.69 -15.12
CA VAL A 596 14.40 -10.59 -14.09
C VAL A 596 14.82 -9.64 -12.98
N ARG A 597 15.74 -8.72 -13.26
CA ARG A 597 16.09 -7.63 -12.33
C ARG A 597 14.85 -6.79 -12.02
N ASP A 598 13.93 -6.66 -12.97
CA ASP A 598 12.63 -6.01 -12.82
C ASP A 598 11.48 -7.02 -12.86
N ARG A 599 10.29 -6.59 -12.39
CA ARG A 599 9.11 -7.47 -12.29
C ARG A 599 8.65 -7.97 -13.68
N PRO A 600 8.57 -9.30 -13.90
CA PRO A 600 8.12 -9.85 -15.18
C PRO A 600 6.65 -9.54 -15.54
N LEU A 601 6.31 -9.59 -16.84
CA LEU A 601 4.96 -9.33 -17.37
C LEU A 601 3.93 -10.47 -17.20
N SER A 602 4.14 -11.40 -16.26
CA SER A 602 3.38 -12.64 -16.10
C SER A 602 3.70 -13.75 -17.12
N ASN A 603 4.96 -13.85 -17.52
CA ASN A 603 5.49 -14.79 -18.52
C ASN A 603 6.30 -15.97 -17.92
N HIS A 604 5.94 -16.42 -16.70
CA HIS A 604 6.62 -17.53 -16.00
C HIS A 604 6.57 -18.86 -16.76
N LYS A 605 5.63 -19.02 -17.72
CA LYS A 605 5.52 -20.21 -18.57
C LYS A 605 6.81 -20.54 -19.32
N VAL A 606 7.73 -19.59 -19.48
CA VAL A 606 9.08 -19.87 -20.00
C VAL A 606 9.81 -20.95 -19.20
N LEU A 607 9.55 -21.05 -17.89
CA LEU A 607 10.12 -22.10 -17.03
C LEU A 607 9.60 -23.50 -17.40
N SER A 608 8.39 -23.60 -17.97
CA SER A 608 7.83 -24.87 -18.48
C SER A 608 8.73 -25.51 -19.55
N HIS A 609 9.48 -24.69 -20.29
CA HIS A 609 10.43 -25.14 -21.31
C HIS A 609 11.80 -25.54 -20.72
N LEU A 610 11.98 -25.42 -19.40
CA LEU A 610 13.17 -25.82 -18.63
C LEU A 610 12.95 -27.05 -17.74
N VAL A 611 11.69 -27.50 -17.51
CA VAL A 611 11.35 -28.63 -16.61
C VAL A 611 10.85 -29.89 -17.36
N ASP A 612 11.33 -31.09 -17.04
CA ASP A 612 10.97 -32.33 -17.73
C ASP A 612 9.69 -33.00 -17.18
N LYS A 613 9.28 -32.61 -15.98
CA LYS A 613 8.07 -33.03 -15.28
C LYS A 613 7.31 -31.84 -14.74
N ALA A 614 6.05 -32.07 -14.37
CA ALA A 614 5.27 -31.08 -13.68
C ALA A 614 5.92 -30.71 -12.34
N ILE A 615 5.97 -29.42 -12.05
CA ILE A 615 6.55 -28.88 -10.82
C ILE A 615 5.45 -28.22 -9.99
N ASP A 616 5.49 -28.49 -8.69
CA ASP A 616 4.67 -27.77 -7.73
C ASP A 616 5.17 -26.33 -7.60
N PHE A 617 4.30 -25.38 -7.93
CA PHE A 617 4.53 -23.94 -7.84
C PHE A 617 3.79 -23.31 -6.65
N SER A 618 3.03 -24.10 -5.92
CA SER A 618 2.20 -23.71 -4.78
C SER A 618 2.88 -23.81 -3.43
N GLU A 619 3.86 -24.70 -3.31
CA GLU A 619 4.55 -24.87 -2.05
C GLU A 619 5.23 -23.55 -1.65
N ALA A 620 5.08 -23.20 -0.36
CA ALA A 620 5.62 -22.03 0.29
C ALA A 620 4.82 -20.71 0.29
N MET A 621 3.52 -20.68 -0.05
CA MET A 621 2.63 -19.53 0.23
C MET A 621 1.48 -19.92 1.16
N TYR A 622 1.33 -19.20 2.27
CA TYR A 622 0.44 -19.58 3.37
C TYR A 622 -0.43 -18.40 3.81
N ILE A 623 -1.74 -18.46 3.54
CA ILE A 623 -2.71 -17.49 4.03
C ILE A 623 -3.11 -17.88 5.46
N PRO A 624 -2.96 -17.00 6.46
CA PRO A 624 -3.28 -17.36 7.84
C PRO A 624 -4.80 -17.44 8.05
N HIS A 625 -5.26 -18.49 8.74
CA HIS A 625 -6.59 -18.55 9.35
C HIS A 625 -6.51 -17.98 10.76
N ILE A 626 -7.11 -16.81 10.98
CA ILE A 626 -7.01 -16.08 12.25
C ILE A 626 -8.38 -16.09 12.91
N ILE A 627 -8.42 -16.53 14.17
CA ILE A 627 -9.67 -16.63 14.96
C ILE A 627 -9.56 -16.01 16.36
N ARG A 628 -8.36 -15.60 16.79
CA ARG A 628 -8.15 -14.87 18.05
C ARG A 628 -7.27 -13.65 17.82
N PRO A 629 -7.37 -12.61 18.66
CA PRO A 629 -6.50 -11.45 18.55
C PRO A 629 -5.03 -11.78 18.81
N GLY A 630 -4.19 -10.85 18.39
CA GLY A 630 -2.73 -10.93 18.44
C GLY A 630 -2.13 -11.82 17.35
N HIS A 631 -0.85 -12.14 17.51
CA HIS A 631 -0.04 -12.85 16.52
C HIS A 631 0.62 -14.13 17.05
N THR A 632 0.00 -14.76 18.05
CA THR A 632 0.51 -16.01 18.62
C THR A 632 0.08 -17.23 17.77
N PRO A 633 0.72 -18.40 17.91
CA PRO A 633 0.22 -19.63 17.29
C PRO A 633 -1.23 -19.99 17.68
N ALA A 634 -1.71 -19.56 18.86
CA ALA A 634 -3.10 -19.76 19.26
C ALA A 634 -4.08 -18.86 18.47
N SER A 635 -3.60 -17.70 18.03
CA SER A 635 -4.34 -16.75 17.18
C SER A 635 -4.53 -17.30 15.76
N ILE A 636 -3.54 -18.06 15.27
CA ILE A 636 -3.46 -18.61 13.91
C ILE A 636 -3.41 -20.15 13.98
N PRO A 637 -4.54 -20.86 14.19
CA PRO A 637 -4.55 -22.32 14.32
C PRO A 637 -4.12 -23.06 13.06
N SER A 638 -4.32 -22.48 11.88
CA SER A 638 -4.00 -23.11 10.61
C SER A 638 -3.68 -22.11 9.51
N TRP A 639 -3.21 -22.64 8.38
CA TRP A 639 -2.80 -21.88 7.21
C TRP A 639 -3.35 -22.54 5.95
N GLU A 640 -3.86 -21.75 5.02
CA GLU A 640 -4.33 -22.19 3.70
C GLU A 640 -3.21 -22.04 2.65
N THR A 641 -3.09 -23.03 1.78
CA THR A 641 -2.18 -23.02 0.63
C THR A 641 -3.00 -23.12 -0.66
N GLU A 642 -2.71 -22.28 -1.64
CA GLU A 642 -3.29 -22.42 -2.99
C GLU A 642 -2.42 -23.32 -3.84
N ALA A 643 -2.97 -24.39 -4.41
CA ALA A 643 -2.24 -25.33 -5.28
C ALA A 643 -2.06 -24.79 -6.71
N GLN A 644 -0.84 -24.83 -7.24
CA GLN A 644 -0.51 -24.42 -8.60
C GLN A 644 0.57 -25.33 -9.17
N ILE A 645 0.35 -25.85 -10.39
CA ILE A 645 1.28 -26.74 -11.08
C ILE A 645 1.82 -26.05 -12.32
N LEU A 646 3.14 -26.11 -12.49
CA LEU A 646 3.84 -25.73 -13.71
C LEU A 646 4.09 -26.98 -14.57
N PRO A 647 3.34 -27.19 -15.68
CA PRO A 647 3.55 -28.35 -16.54
C PRO A 647 4.80 -28.21 -17.42
N PRO A 648 5.41 -29.32 -17.87
CA PRO A 648 6.48 -29.27 -18.87
C PRO A 648 5.90 -28.92 -20.26
N LEU A 649 6.61 -28.09 -21.03
CA LEU A 649 6.23 -27.72 -22.40
C LEU A 649 7.34 -28.01 -23.42
N GLN A 650 6.90 -28.25 -24.66
CA GLN A 650 7.75 -28.35 -25.85
C GLN A 650 7.63 -27.07 -26.69
N PRO A 651 8.68 -26.64 -27.40
CA PRO A 651 10.01 -27.24 -27.44
C PRO A 651 10.84 -26.94 -26.17
N ARG A 652 11.76 -27.82 -25.81
CA ARG A 652 12.69 -27.62 -24.66
C ARG A 652 13.78 -26.62 -24.99
N ILE A 653 14.17 -25.78 -24.03
CA ILE A 653 15.41 -24.99 -24.15
C ILE A 653 16.60 -25.89 -23.83
N ALA A 654 17.36 -26.26 -24.87
CA ALA A 654 18.49 -27.17 -24.76
C ALA A 654 19.81 -26.45 -24.43
N GLY A 655 19.92 -25.17 -24.77
CA GLY A 655 21.10 -24.35 -24.48
C GLY A 655 21.28 -24.03 -22.99
N ARG A 656 22.45 -23.52 -22.61
CA ARG A 656 22.70 -23.05 -21.24
C ARG A 656 21.84 -21.82 -20.93
N VAL A 657 21.24 -21.80 -19.74
CA VAL A 657 20.36 -20.70 -19.31
C VAL A 657 20.95 -19.97 -18.09
N ALA A 658 20.82 -18.65 -18.08
CA ALA A 658 21.10 -17.81 -16.93
C ALA A 658 19.97 -16.80 -16.68
N PHE A 659 19.70 -16.49 -15.41
CA PHE A 659 18.76 -15.45 -14.98
C PHE A 659 19.52 -14.30 -14.30
N LEU A 660 19.26 -13.06 -14.70
CA LEU A 660 19.82 -11.87 -14.05
C LEU A 660 18.92 -11.42 -12.91
N THR A 661 19.45 -11.26 -11.69
CA THR A 661 18.68 -10.81 -10.52
C THR A 661 19.31 -9.59 -9.84
N GLY A 662 18.50 -8.88 -9.07
CA GLY A 662 18.95 -7.80 -8.19
C GLY A 662 17.86 -7.38 -7.21
N PRO A 663 18.09 -6.33 -6.40
CA PRO A 663 17.18 -5.96 -5.31
C PRO A 663 15.82 -5.47 -5.78
N ARG A 664 15.67 -5.04 -7.04
CA ARG A 664 14.37 -4.69 -7.66
C ARG A 664 13.51 -5.91 -7.98
N ALA A 665 14.07 -7.11 -8.02
CA ALA A 665 13.33 -8.35 -8.18
C ALA A 665 12.55 -8.63 -6.89
N ILE A 666 11.28 -8.21 -6.87
CA ILE A 666 10.36 -8.35 -5.74
C ILE A 666 9.12 -9.14 -6.16
N SER A 667 8.42 -9.75 -5.19
CA SER A 667 7.09 -10.30 -5.41
C SER A 667 7.12 -11.41 -6.46
N TYR A 668 6.29 -11.29 -7.49
CA TYR A 668 6.22 -12.22 -8.61
C TYR A 668 7.58 -12.57 -9.26
N ALA A 669 8.54 -11.64 -9.31
CA ALA A 669 9.90 -11.95 -9.79
C ALA A 669 10.58 -13.00 -8.90
N GLU A 670 10.34 -12.94 -7.60
CA GLU A 670 10.87 -13.90 -6.63
C GLU A 670 10.13 -15.24 -6.67
N SER A 671 8.83 -15.27 -6.99
CA SER A 671 8.12 -16.55 -7.25
C SER A 671 8.76 -17.30 -8.43
N VAL A 672 9.06 -16.58 -9.52
CA VAL A 672 9.75 -17.14 -10.70
C VAL A 672 11.14 -17.66 -10.31
N ILE A 673 11.92 -16.85 -9.60
CA ILE A 673 13.31 -17.19 -9.28
C ILE A 673 13.43 -18.22 -8.15
N SER A 674 12.45 -18.32 -7.26
CA SER A 674 12.37 -19.37 -6.24
C SER A 674 12.34 -20.77 -6.89
N LEU A 675 11.58 -20.95 -7.97
CA LEU A 675 11.59 -22.19 -8.74
C LEU A 675 12.94 -22.50 -9.38
N VAL A 676 13.55 -21.49 -10.01
CA VAL A 676 14.86 -21.63 -10.66
C VAL A 676 15.90 -22.08 -9.64
N ALA A 677 15.88 -21.48 -8.45
CA ALA A 677 16.79 -21.83 -7.36
C ALA A 677 16.52 -23.23 -6.80
N HIS A 678 15.27 -23.55 -6.44
CA HIS A 678 14.92 -24.82 -5.81
C HIS A 678 15.17 -26.02 -6.72
N HIS A 679 14.74 -25.94 -7.98
CA HIS A 679 14.92 -27.02 -8.96
C HIS A 679 16.23 -26.96 -9.73
N ARG A 680 17.09 -25.96 -9.44
CA ARG A 680 18.39 -25.75 -10.09
C ARG A 680 18.28 -25.68 -11.62
N LEU A 681 17.26 -24.98 -12.12
CA LEU A 681 16.92 -24.94 -13.55
C LEU A 681 17.95 -24.18 -14.39
N ALA A 682 18.66 -23.22 -13.79
CA ALA A 682 19.60 -22.36 -14.47
C ALA A 682 20.53 -21.66 -13.47
N ALA A 683 21.60 -21.02 -13.96
CA ALA A 683 22.39 -20.12 -13.12
C ALA A 683 21.59 -18.84 -12.81
N ILE A 684 21.74 -18.34 -11.60
CA ILE A 684 21.24 -17.04 -11.14
C ILE A 684 22.46 -16.13 -10.96
N VAL A 685 22.49 -15.01 -11.68
CA VAL A 685 23.64 -14.11 -11.79
C VAL A 685 23.25 -12.71 -11.33
N GLY A 686 24.06 -12.08 -10.48
CA GLY A 686 23.82 -10.71 -10.02
C GLY A 686 23.84 -10.61 -8.50
N SER A 687 22.78 -10.07 -7.91
CA SER A 687 22.67 -9.88 -6.46
C SER A 687 21.33 -10.42 -5.92
N SER A 688 21.21 -10.45 -4.59
CA SER A 688 20.03 -10.98 -3.89
C SER A 688 18.77 -10.22 -4.27
N THR A 689 17.65 -10.94 -4.34
CA THR A 689 16.33 -10.36 -4.59
C THR A 689 15.81 -9.58 -3.37
N ALA A 690 14.65 -8.92 -3.50
CA ALA A 690 14.11 -8.01 -2.49
C ALA A 690 13.80 -8.67 -1.13
N GLY A 691 13.46 -9.96 -1.11
CA GLY A 691 13.03 -10.67 0.09
C GLY A 691 11.63 -10.29 0.56
N ALA A 692 10.71 -10.00 -0.37
CA ALA A 692 9.33 -9.63 -0.07
C ALA A 692 8.39 -10.20 -1.15
N ASN A 693 7.80 -11.35 -0.86
CA ASN A 693 6.90 -12.06 -1.76
C ASN A 693 5.58 -12.40 -1.06
N GLY A 694 4.55 -12.69 -1.84
CA GLY A 694 3.19 -12.96 -1.37
C GLY A 694 2.20 -11.89 -1.83
N ASN A 695 0.91 -12.18 -1.62
CA ASN A 695 -0.17 -11.29 -2.02
C ASN A 695 -0.22 -10.08 -1.09
N VAL A 696 -0.30 -8.89 -1.67
CA VAL A 696 -0.36 -7.63 -0.92
C VAL A 696 -1.75 -7.46 -0.34
N ALA A 697 -1.82 -7.15 0.95
CA ALA A 697 -2.98 -6.57 1.58
C ALA A 697 -2.82 -5.04 1.65
N GLU A 698 -3.94 -4.33 1.63
CA GLU A 698 -4.03 -2.88 1.79
C GLU A 698 -5.07 -2.55 2.86
N VAL A 699 -4.74 -1.65 3.77
CA VAL A 699 -5.66 -1.00 4.70
C VAL A 699 -5.82 0.46 4.31
N THR A 700 -7.08 0.91 4.24
CA THR A 700 -7.43 2.33 4.20
C THR A 700 -7.75 2.80 5.61
N THR A 701 -7.00 3.79 6.10
CA THR A 701 -7.14 4.36 7.43
C THR A 701 -8.25 5.43 7.48
N PRO A 702 -8.68 5.88 8.68
CA PRO A 702 -9.76 6.86 8.83
C PRO A 702 -9.60 8.17 8.04
N THR A 703 -8.39 8.65 7.80
CA THR A 703 -8.12 9.85 6.97
C THR A 703 -7.91 9.55 5.49
N ASN A 704 -8.17 8.32 5.05
CA ASN A 704 -7.94 7.79 3.71
C ASN A 704 -6.46 7.63 3.32
N CYS A 705 -5.52 7.59 4.27
CA CYS A 705 -4.20 7.04 3.98
C CYS A 705 -4.33 5.56 3.62
N ARG A 706 -3.57 5.12 2.63
CA ARG A 706 -3.53 3.71 2.19
C ARG A 706 -2.17 3.13 2.54
N ALA A 707 -2.17 2.11 3.39
CA ALA A 707 -0.96 1.38 3.74
C ALA A 707 -1.03 -0.05 3.20
N ARG A 708 0.04 -0.48 2.54
CA ARG A 708 0.20 -1.84 1.99
C ARG A 708 1.13 -2.65 2.86
N PHE A 709 0.97 -3.97 2.82
CA PHE A 709 1.87 -4.95 3.44
C PHE A 709 1.64 -6.32 2.81
N THR A 710 2.52 -7.28 3.05
CA THR A 710 2.32 -8.67 2.61
C THR A 710 1.32 -9.36 3.53
N GLY A 711 0.20 -9.84 2.99
CA GLY A 711 -0.90 -10.43 3.77
C GLY A 711 -0.85 -11.96 3.94
N LEU A 712 0.15 -12.62 3.36
CA LEU A 712 0.37 -14.06 3.50
C LEU A 712 1.85 -14.35 3.78
N ARG A 713 2.12 -15.49 4.41
CA ARG A 713 3.49 -15.89 4.73
C ARG A 713 4.11 -16.63 3.54
N VAL A 714 5.35 -16.29 3.21
CA VAL A 714 6.14 -17.00 2.20
C VAL A 714 7.39 -17.61 2.82
N THR A 715 7.64 -18.88 2.54
CA THR A 715 8.91 -19.56 2.84
C THR A 715 9.70 -19.81 1.56
N LYS A 716 10.92 -20.33 1.67
CA LYS A 716 11.55 -21.02 0.55
C LYS A 716 10.91 -22.40 0.41
N GLN A 717 11.13 -23.03 -0.74
CA GLN A 717 10.64 -24.38 -1.02
C GLN A 717 11.22 -25.45 -0.08
N ASP A 718 12.37 -25.20 0.55
CA ASP A 718 12.94 -26.06 1.60
C ASP A 718 12.41 -25.76 3.02
N GLY A 719 11.37 -24.91 3.13
CA GLY A 719 10.79 -24.45 4.40
C GLY A 719 11.61 -23.39 5.13
N SER A 720 12.82 -23.05 4.66
CA SER A 720 13.63 -22.01 5.30
C SER A 720 13.07 -20.62 5.06
N ARG A 721 13.48 -19.67 5.91
CA ARG A 721 13.01 -18.28 5.86
C ARG A 721 13.31 -17.63 4.51
N PHE A 722 12.26 -17.06 3.91
CA PHE A 722 12.34 -16.23 2.71
C PHE A 722 12.29 -14.73 3.04
N HIS A 723 11.37 -14.33 3.92
CA HIS A 723 11.12 -12.94 4.29
C HIS A 723 12.39 -12.21 4.76
N LEU A 724 12.67 -11.03 4.20
CA LEU A 724 13.88 -10.22 4.37
C LEU A 724 15.20 -10.83 3.87
N VAL A 725 15.18 -12.07 3.35
CA VAL A 725 16.36 -12.77 2.84
C VAL A 725 16.38 -12.78 1.31
N GLY A 726 15.24 -13.14 0.69
CA GLY A 726 15.12 -13.33 -0.75
C GLY A 726 15.91 -14.53 -1.28
N ILE A 727 16.08 -14.58 -2.60
CA ILE A 727 16.88 -15.57 -3.32
C ILE A 727 18.29 -15.04 -3.54
N GLN A 728 19.27 -15.87 -3.23
CA GLN A 728 20.69 -15.55 -3.40
C GLN A 728 21.16 -15.96 -4.80
N PRO A 729 22.02 -15.16 -5.46
CA PRO A 729 22.58 -15.54 -6.76
C PRO A 729 23.55 -16.71 -6.60
N THR A 730 23.53 -17.62 -7.58
CA THR A 730 24.55 -18.68 -7.69
C THR A 730 25.90 -18.14 -8.16
N ILE A 731 25.89 -17.02 -8.91
CA ILE A 731 27.06 -16.31 -9.40
C ILE A 731 26.91 -14.84 -8.98
N PRO A 732 27.41 -14.45 -7.78
CA PRO A 732 27.31 -13.08 -7.32
C PRO A 732 28.17 -12.14 -8.18
N VAL A 733 27.62 -10.96 -8.49
CA VAL A 733 28.30 -9.92 -9.27
C VAL A 733 28.01 -8.56 -8.66
N THR A 734 29.06 -7.78 -8.44
CA THR A 734 29.00 -6.37 -8.05
C THR A 734 29.57 -5.51 -9.17
N ARG A 735 28.97 -4.35 -9.41
CA ARG A 735 29.49 -3.39 -10.38
C ARG A 735 30.76 -2.70 -9.87
N THR A 736 31.58 -2.24 -10.82
CA THR A 736 32.78 -1.44 -10.58
C THR A 736 32.57 -0.01 -11.09
N ILE A 737 33.28 0.96 -10.50
CA ILE A 737 33.20 2.36 -10.97
C ILE A 737 33.73 2.45 -12.41
N ALA A 738 34.77 1.66 -12.73
CA ALA A 738 35.30 1.55 -14.07
C ALA A 738 34.27 1.01 -15.07
N GLY A 739 33.53 -0.05 -14.69
CA GLY A 739 32.44 -0.61 -15.48
C GLY A 739 31.32 0.39 -15.73
N VAL A 740 30.89 1.12 -14.69
CA VAL A 740 29.88 2.18 -14.82
C VAL A 740 30.36 3.28 -15.76
N ARG A 741 31.61 3.76 -15.62
CA ARG A 741 32.19 4.78 -16.53
C ARG A 741 32.24 4.30 -17.99
N ALA A 742 32.56 3.03 -18.19
CA ALA A 742 32.61 2.42 -19.52
C ALA A 742 31.22 2.06 -20.08
N GLY A 743 30.13 2.30 -19.32
CA GLY A 743 28.78 1.95 -19.73
C GLY A 743 28.52 0.45 -19.84
N ARG A 744 29.32 -0.37 -19.14
CA ARG A 744 29.21 -1.83 -19.17
C ARG A 744 28.13 -2.33 -18.24
N ASP A 745 27.48 -3.42 -18.65
CA ASP A 745 26.62 -4.21 -17.78
C ASP A 745 27.35 -5.46 -17.31
N GLU A 746 28.16 -5.33 -16.27
CA GLU A 746 29.03 -6.41 -15.77
C GLU A 746 28.25 -7.64 -15.29
N VAL A 747 26.98 -7.46 -14.89
CA VAL A 747 26.06 -8.55 -14.54
C VAL A 747 25.70 -9.37 -15.78
N LEU A 748 25.32 -8.69 -16.87
CA LEU A 748 25.03 -9.33 -18.16
C LEU A 748 26.28 -9.97 -18.76
N GLU A 749 27.42 -9.27 -18.76
CA GLU A 749 28.70 -9.80 -19.26
C GLU A 749 29.06 -11.11 -18.57
N ARG A 750 28.87 -11.19 -17.25
CA ARG A 750 29.12 -12.41 -16.48
C ARG A 750 28.18 -13.55 -16.85
N ALA A 751 26.90 -13.26 -17.05
CA ALA A 751 25.92 -14.25 -17.49
C ALA A 751 26.21 -14.76 -18.90
N LEU A 752 26.59 -13.86 -19.82
CA LEU A 752 27.02 -14.21 -21.17
C LEU A 752 28.25 -15.13 -21.13
N ALA A 753 29.26 -14.81 -20.31
CA ALA A 753 30.42 -15.68 -20.14
C ALA A 753 30.03 -17.08 -19.62
N TYR A 754 29.04 -17.18 -18.72
CA TYR A 754 28.54 -18.46 -18.21
C TYR A 754 27.85 -19.30 -19.29
N VAL A 755 26.95 -18.71 -20.09
CA VAL A 755 26.20 -19.46 -21.12
C VAL A 755 27.07 -19.81 -22.33
N ARG A 756 28.17 -19.07 -22.56
CA ARG A 756 29.14 -19.32 -23.64
C ARG A 756 30.15 -20.42 -23.34
N ASN A 757 30.60 -20.52 -22.10
CA ASN A 757 31.55 -21.55 -21.69
C ASN A 757 30.85 -22.91 -21.71
N ARG A 758 31.24 -23.80 -22.62
CA ARG A 758 30.70 -25.16 -22.73
C ARG A 758 31.33 -26.13 -21.76
#